data_AF-A0A1E3I349-F1
#
_entry.id   AF-A0A1E3I349-F1
#
_cell.length_a   1.000
_cell.length_b   1.000
_cell.length_c   1.000
_cell.angle_alpha   90.00
_cell.angle_beta   90.00
_cell.angle_gamma   90.00
#
_symmetry.space_group_name_H-M   'P 1'
#
loop_
_entity.id
_entity.type
_entity.pdbx_description
1 polymer ?
#
loop_
_entity_poly.entity_id
_entity_poly.type
_entity_poly.pdbx_seq_one_letter_code
_entity_poly.pdbx_strand_id
1 'polypeptide(L)'
;MVPQVHRLLRQNSLLSIRPRTTSISPSTSLLRRSVATENKIHQPVHPELDDSFKDLIENGMAMGMGLKGKDRVSLPRRILEELEYADVRDSNGGMELEGSLIELSTLGDGLVIDEPPSDVRAKAEEKYDAYGREERRSPAAVLGSKRLGMVVLPEEMRDGIQRQISMLDNPRDLRKSYLSLPDMPLPANAPKPNPREKTFRTPEGELAKASAILPGEYSTVKNVLEEMERRLGSAWTKGVKEGEILEFSPGLGSGLWASLDTFGGLHSTRRLSEHGQPPLKYQFVHPSRHGLDLLQKITEAIPKESANIQYNRKHSPTSTPSLILSTFHLASFPTPQTQQLYLRQLLSFDSPYIIIIDRATPQGWAAISKARSYILQQSTPENPLHIAAPCPHDSKCPLLNTREVCGYTQRLQRPSFLRKTKHSTRGEELKGYCYLVVAKGERPVAGEVPESIKAAGRMGKVGREAAEKALAKSQGRAVLREVEGHEAILEVVPEYEAAPEQNAAAKVDEAELEMRLRKEAYSWPRLVASPLKRKGHVTMDACTAEGNIQRITFSKSLSKQSYHDARKASWGDLFPYSPKAKPVIRDRGIRRLNQPENSEDSDALIAELLEANAEEEMDERSSLEELEAMGIKLPQAEIVRETQGPFAKGQRRRYTTASHLRPLSRPSAPSQRRSMSARPAASPQTIRTKKTLASLLTQAQSGEPITCLTAYDYPTALLSQTCGLDMCLVGDSLSQVSLGHETTTSVTLDDIIHHARAVVRGAKSPFVFADMPFGSFEASMEEGVRNALRMIKEAGVDGIKIEGGLEIVPLVQRLTSIGIPVMPHIGLQPQRAVSLSGYLVQGRTAASAYETIQTARALADAGAFAFLLEAMPRDLGKLITEEMVKRGIFTIGIGAGKGTSGQVLVVTDVLGIYADDPLDSTPAVSPETTTVPASAAEMVKPAFAPRFVRQYGNLGAEMRRAVRGYVASVRDGSFPSTKESYGMKKEEWEGFLRLLEIEKAER
;
A
#
# COMPACT_ATOMS: atom_id res chain seq x y z
N MET A 1 -15.83 44.20 -36.66
CA MET A 1 -14.93 44.48 -37.81
C MET A 1 -13.98 43.30 -37.96
N VAL A 2 -13.63 42.91 -39.19
CA VAL A 2 -12.96 41.65 -39.54
C VAL A 2 -11.63 41.92 -40.26
N PRO A 3 -10.60 41.10 -40.03
CA PRO A 3 -9.88 40.45 -41.14
C PRO A 3 -9.70 38.93 -40.83
N GLN A 4 -10.36 37.98 -41.50
CA GLN A 4 -10.30 37.54 -42.91
C GLN A 4 -8.94 36.96 -43.34
N VAL A 5 -9.00 35.95 -44.23
CA VAL A 5 -7.97 34.90 -44.40
C VAL A 5 -7.52 34.81 -45.87
N HIS A 6 -6.41 34.09 -46.11
CA HIS A 6 -5.79 33.69 -47.38
C HIS A 6 -4.82 34.68 -48.06
N ARG A 7 -3.55 34.26 -48.16
CA ARG A 7 -2.83 34.30 -49.44
C ARG A 7 -1.73 33.23 -49.59
N LEU A 8 -1.99 32.31 -50.51
CA LEU A 8 -1.06 31.62 -51.42
C LEU A 8 0.01 30.63 -50.92
N LEU A 9 0.35 29.73 -51.86
CA LEU A 9 1.34 28.66 -51.81
C LEU A 9 2.60 29.04 -52.62
N ARG A 10 3.67 28.24 -52.45
CA ARG A 10 4.89 28.14 -53.30
C ARG A 10 5.80 29.37 -53.38
N GLN A 11 7.02 29.20 -52.87
CA GLN A 11 8.23 29.32 -53.70
C GLN A 11 9.36 28.44 -53.16
N ASN A 12 10.25 27.98 -54.04
CA ASN A 12 11.37 27.07 -53.76
C ASN A 12 12.69 27.73 -54.17
N SER A 13 13.83 27.27 -53.63
CA SER A 13 15.22 27.69 -53.93
C SER A 13 15.56 29.14 -53.50
N LEU A 14 16.81 29.50 -53.14
CA LEU A 14 18.12 29.13 -53.70
C LEU A 14 19.24 28.85 -52.65
N LEU A 15 20.44 28.56 -53.16
CA LEU A 15 21.60 27.92 -52.50
C LEU A 15 22.67 28.86 -51.92
N SER A 16 23.63 28.23 -51.21
CA SER A 16 25.04 28.64 -50.92
C SER A 16 25.32 29.02 -49.45
N ILE A 17 26.19 28.39 -48.63
CA ILE A 17 27.41 27.52 -48.74
C ILE A 17 28.77 28.26 -48.58
N ARG A 18 29.33 28.16 -47.35
CA ARG A 18 30.79 28.20 -46.98
C ARG A 18 31.56 29.56 -47.05
N PRO A 19 32.78 29.67 -46.45
CA PRO A 19 33.26 29.17 -45.14
C PRO A 19 34.26 30.12 -44.38
N ARG A 20 34.84 29.65 -43.24
CA ARG A 20 36.12 30.12 -42.60
C ARG A 20 36.08 31.50 -41.89
N THR A 21 36.96 31.89 -40.93
CA THR A 21 38.22 31.31 -40.37
C THR A 21 38.53 31.76 -38.91
N THR A 22 39.20 30.89 -38.14
CA THR A 22 40.23 31.11 -37.08
C THR A 22 40.34 32.40 -36.22
N SER A 23 40.01 32.28 -34.92
CA SER A 23 40.88 32.40 -33.71
C SER A 23 41.73 33.65 -33.33
N ILE A 24 41.93 33.79 -32.00
CA ILE A 24 42.99 34.50 -31.21
C ILE A 24 42.58 35.79 -30.46
N SER A 25 43.09 35.92 -29.22
CA SER A 25 42.87 36.94 -28.17
C SER A 25 43.96 38.05 -28.14
N PRO A 26 43.86 39.15 -27.35
CA PRO A 26 44.33 39.14 -25.94
C PRO A 26 43.65 40.19 -24.98
N SER A 27 44.35 40.49 -23.87
CA SER A 27 44.03 41.34 -22.68
C SER A 27 43.96 42.88 -22.95
N THR A 28 43.72 43.82 -22.01
CA THR A 28 44.27 43.99 -20.63
C THR A 28 43.55 45.09 -19.79
N SER A 29 44.01 45.30 -18.53
CA SER A 29 43.51 46.14 -17.42
C SER A 29 43.80 47.65 -17.42
N LEU A 30 43.06 48.44 -16.60
CA LEU A 30 43.46 49.65 -15.82
C LEU A 30 42.45 49.87 -14.64
N LEU A 31 42.62 50.46 -13.44
CA LEU A 31 43.69 51.00 -12.55
C LEU A 31 43.64 52.52 -12.15
N ARG A 32 43.13 52.82 -10.93
CA ARG A 32 43.38 53.98 -10.01
C ARG A 32 42.75 53.63 -8.63
N ARG A 33 43.31 53.81 -7.41
CA ARG A 33 44.03 54.91 -6.68
C ARG A 33 43.13 56.12 -6.32
N SER A 34 43.15 56.73 -5.12
CA SER A 34 43.87 56.46 -3.82
C SER A 34 43.53 57.51 -2.71
N VAL A 35 43.95 57.28 -1.44
CA VAL A 35 44.02 58.25 -0.28
C VAL A 35 42.65 58.58 0.37
N ALA A 36 42.44 58.85 1.68
CA ALA A 36 43.26 59.02 2.92
C ALA A 36 42.57 58.29 4.11
N THR A 37 43.24 57.55 5.01
CA THR A 37 43.93 57.96 6.28
C THR A 37 43.12 58.78 7.30
N GLU A 38 42.78 58.18 8.45
CA GLU A 38 43.31 58.61 9.76
C GLU A 38 43.16 57.52 10.86
N ASN A 39 43.85 57.69 12.00
CA ASN A 39 43.82 56.80 13.17
C ASN A 39 42.86 57.40 14.25
N LYS A 40 42.65 56.90 15.49
CA LYS A 40 43.48 56.12 16.44
C LYS A 40 42.61 55.77 17.68
N ILE A 41 43.10 54.90 18.59
CA ILE A 41 42.64 54.73 20.01
C ILE A 41 41.26 54.01 20.16
N HIS A 42 40.99 53.06 21.09
CA HIS A 42 41.69 52.56 22.29
C HIS A 42 41.67 51.01 22.41
N GLN A 43 42.72 50.46 23.02
CA GLN A 43 42.85 49.17 23.74
C GLN A 43 43.54 49.50 25.10
N PRO A 44 43.80 48.60 26.10
CA PRO A 44 43.77 47.11 26.14
C PRO A 44 42.51 46.53 26.89
N VAL A 45 42.41 45.51 27.78
CA VAL A 45 43.29 44.79 28.76
C VAL A 45 42.91 43.29 28.93
N HIS A 46 43.85 42.53 29.50
CA HIS A 46 43.91 41.13 29.98
C HIS A 46 43.00 40.81 31.22
N PRO A 47 42.96 39.57 31.79
CA PRO A 47 43.83 38.40 31.54
C PRO A 47 43.17 36.99 31.34
N GLU A 48 43.89 36.18 30.54
CA GLU A 48 44.30 34.77 30.78
C GLU A 48 43.27 33.63 30.97
N LEU A 49 43.80 32.40 30.90
CA LEU A 49 43.14 31.10 30.82
C LEU A 49 43.26 30.35 32.15
N ASP A 50 42.36 29.40 32.41
CA ASP A 50 42.71 28.18 33.16
C ASP A 50 41.88 26.97 32.66
N ASP A 51 42.48 25.79 32.69
CA ASP A 51 42.02 24.58 32.00
C ASP A 51 41.05 23.75 32.85
N SER A 52 39.74 23.85 32.58
CA SER A 52 38.71 23.20 33.41
C SER A 52 37.54 22.54 32.67
N PHE A 53 37.72 22.11 31.40
CA PHE A 53 36.81 21.11 30.80
C PHE A 53 37.43 20.21 29.70
N LYS A 54 38.72 19.85 29.81
CA LYS A 54 39.36 18.82 28.95
C LYS A 54 39.67 17.50 29.67
N ASP A 55 39.80 17.50 30.99
CA ASP A 55 40.21 16.32 31.79
C ASP A 55 39.10 15.28 32.07
N LEU A 56 38.03 15.26 31.28
CA LEU A 56 36.97 14.24 31.38
C LEU A 56 36.86 13.28 30.17
N ILE A 57 37.79 13.36 29.20
CA ILE A 57 38.04 12.26 28.25
C ILE A 57 39.56 12.06 28.06
N GLU A 58 40.28 11.80 29.17
CA GLU A 58 41.50 10.96 29.21
C GLU A 58 42.02 10.81 30.65
N ASN A 59 41.29 10.03 31.48
CA ASN A 59 41.72 9.73 32.85
C ASN A 59 41.66 8.22 33.15
N GLY A 60 42.84 7.57 33.06
CA GLY A 60 43.21 6.41 33.88
C GLY A 60 42.43 5.10 33.76
N MET A 61 42.72 4.27 32.74
CA MET A 61 42.78 2.81 32.96
C MET A 61 44.23 2.40 33.27
N ALA A 62 44.56 2.20 34.55
CA ALA A 62 45.67 1.32 34.99
C ALA A 62 45.72 1.16 36.52
N MET A 63 45.65 -0.07 37.03
CA MET A 63 46.12 -0.44 38.39
C MET A 63 46.82 -1.81 38.35
N GLY A 64 48.13 -1.81 38.11
CA GLY A 64 49.03 -2.97 38.25
C GLY A 64 48.96 -4.01 37.11
N MET A 65 50.07 -4.60 36.62
CA MET A 65 51.49 -4.43 36.97
C MET A 65 52.36 -4.24 35.69
N GLY A 66 53.63 -3.87 35.86
CA GLY A 66 54.61 -3.73 34.78
C GLY A 66 55.13 -5.08 34.25
N LEU A 67 56.17 -5.13 33.41
CA LEU A 67 57.28 -4.18 33.23
C LEU A 67 57.87 -4.20 31.80
N LYS A 68 58.56 -3.10 31.44
CA LYS A 68 59.80 -2.94 30.62
C LYS A 68 60.04 -3.89 29.41
N GLY A 69 60.51 -3.41 28.26
CA GLY A 69 61.06 -2.07 27.98
C GLY A 69 61.48 -1.84 26.51
N LYS A 70 62.31 -0.83 26.29
CA LYS A 70 62.73 -0.33 24.96
C LYS A 70 63.79 -1.25 24.33
N ASP A 71 63.87 -1.31 22.99
CA ASP A 71 64.78 -0.43 22.25
C ASP A 71 64.53 -0.36 20.72
N ARG A 72 65.25 0.54 20.05
CA ARG A 72 65.13 0.87 18.61
C ARG A 72 66.01 -0.02 17.72
N VAL A 73 65.63 -0.22 16.46
CA VAL A 73 66.44 -0.03 15.22
C VAL A 73 65.53 -0.19 13.98
N SER A 74 66.01 0.12 12.77
CA SER A 74 65.18 0.45 11.59
C SER A 74 65.52 -0.31 10.29
N LEU A 75 64.47 -0.66 9.50
CA LEU A 75 64.48 -0.97 8.04
C LEU A 75 65.23 -2.27 7.62
N PRO A 76 65.09 -2.79 6.36
CA PRO A 76 64.29 -2.35 5.20
C PRO A 76 63.38 -3.44 4.56
N ARG A 77 62.85 -3.19 3.33
CA ARG A 77 62.14 -4.15 2.45
C ARG A 77 63.07 -4.78 1.39
N ARG A 78 62.90 -6.09 1.09
CA ARG A 78 62.91 -6.81 -0.22
C ARG A 78 62.81 -8.33 0.08
N ILE A 79 61.99 -9.18 -0.56
CA ILE A 79 61.86 -9.58 -1.99
C ILE A 79 63.01 -10.50 -2.45
N LEU A 80 62.83 -11.84 -2.36
CA LEU A 80 62.87 -12.82 -3.48
C LEU A 80 62.79 -14.29 -2.99
N GLU A 81 62.13 -15.12 -3.81
CA GLU A 81 62.38 -16.55 -4.15
C GLU A 81 62.38 -17.70 -3.11
N GLU A 82 62.36 -18.90 -3.70
CA GLU A 82 62.60 -20.27 -3.18
C GLU A 82 61.69 -20.85 -2.07
N LEU A 83 60.74 -21.68 -2.51
CA LEU A 83 60.63 -23.06 -2.02
C LEU A 83 59.98 -23.95 -3.10
N GLU A 84 60.71 -24.97 -3.57
CA GLU A 84 60.37 -25.78 -4.75
C GLU A 84 59.78 -27.17 -4.44
N TYR A 85 59.02 -27.65 -5.43
CA TYR A 85 58.65 -29.03 -5.80
C TYR A 85 58.57 -30.19 -4.78
N ALA A 86 57.45 -30.91 -4.88
CA ALA A 86 57.41 -32.37 -4.75
C ALA A 86 56.46 -32.97 -5.83
N ASP A 87 57.07 -33.56 -6.85
CA ASP A 87 56.48 -34.35 -7.95
C ASP A 87 55.89 -35.71 -7.47
N VAL A 88 55.06 -36.49 -8.17
CA VAL A 88 54.27 -36.39 -9.43
C VAL A 88 53.27 -37.57 -9.45
N ARG A 89 52.09 -37.44 -10.10
CA ARG A 89 51.49 -38.48 -10.99
C ARG A 89 50.14 -38.09 -11.61
N ASP A 90 50.01 -38.35 -12.90
CA ASP A 90 48.82 -38.08 -13.71
C ASP A 90 47.68 -39.10 -13.54
N SER A 91 46.46 -38.65 -13.82
CA SER A 91 45.53 -39.43 -14.66
C SER A 91 44.56 -38.48 -15.40
N ASN A 92 44.42 -38.68 -16.71
CA ASN A 92 43.65 -37.79 -17.60
C ASN A 92 42.13 -37.98 -17.47
N GLY A 93 41.35 -36.90 -17.74
CA GLY A 93 39.89 -36.96 -17.78
C GLY A 93 39.19 -35.61 -17.98
N GLY A 94 39.72 -34.73 -18.84
CA GLY A 94 39.19 -33.39 -19.03
C GLY A 94 38.02 -33.29 -20.03
N MET A 95 37.20 -32.25 -19.85
CA MET A 95 36.51 -31.57 -20.96
C MET A 95 36.41 -30.08 -20.62
N GLU A 96 36.71 -29.23 -21.59
CA GLU A 96 36.94 -27.80 -21.38
C GLU A 96 35.65 -26.96 -21.45
N LEU A 97 35.67 -25.80 -20.80
CA LEU A 97 34.79 -24.67 -21.09
C LEU A 97 35.67 -23.46 -21.38
N GLU A 98 35.61 -22.96 -22.61
CA GLU A 98 36.34 -21.76 -23.02
C GLU A 98 35.85 -20.54 -22.23
N GLY A 99 36.80 -19.73 -21.74
CA GLY A 99 36.51 -18.48 -21.06
C GLY A 99 36.60 -17.27 -22.00
N SER A 100 35.90 -16.19 -21.66
CA SER A 100 36.16 -14.86 -22.21
C SER A 100 36.48 -13.88 -21.08
N LEU A 101 37.69 -13.32 -21.13
CA LEU A 101 38.26 -12.41 -20.13
C LEU A 101 37.61 -11.01 -20.21
N ILE A 102 37.35 -10.36 -19.07
CA ILE A 102 37.17 -8.92 -18.98
C ILE A 102 38.04 -8.38 -17.83
N GLU A 103 38.71 -7.26 -18.07
CA GLU A 103 39.79 -6.73 -17.23
C GLU A 103 39.29 -6.01 -15.96
N LEU A 104 40.16 -5.95 -14.94
CA LEU A 104 39.89 -5.30 -13.66
C LEU A 104 40.57 -3.93 -13.59
N SER A 105 39.81 -2.83 -13.64
CA SER A 105 40.34 -1.46 -13.47
C SER A 105 39.81 -0.81 -12.18
N THR A 106 40.67 -0.67 -11.17
CA THR A 106 40.36 -0.03 -9.89
C THR A 106 40.53 1.49 -9.93
N LEU A 107 39.52 2.27 -9.51
CA LEU A 107 39.69 3.61 -8.88
C LEU A 107 38.34 4.19 -8.40
N GLY A 108 38.34 4.83 -7.21
CA GLY A 108 37.29 5.77 -6.78
C GLY A 108 36.42 5.31 -5.59
N ASP A 109 36.49 6.04 -4.48
CA ASP A 109 35.62 5.86 -3.31
C ASP A 109 34.16 6.26 -3.60
N GLY A 110 33.22 5.40 -3.21
CA GLY A 110 31.79 5.70 -3.22
C GLY A 110 30.99 4.56 -2.59
N LEU A 111 30.13 4.87 -1.61
CA LEU A 111 29.24 3.89 -0.98
C LEU A 111 28.12 3.49 -1.96
N VAL A 112 28.38 2.45 -2.75
CA VAL A 112 27.36 1.79 -3.58
C VAL A 112 26.32 1.14 -2.67
N ILE A 113 25.05 1.38 -2.98
CA ILE A 113 23.93 0.62 -2.43
C ILE A 113 23.66 -0.49 -3.44
N ASP A 114 23.77 -1.76 -3.03
CA ASP A 114 23.51 -2.90 -3.92
C ASP A 114 22.08 -2.86 -4.46
N GLU A 115 21.93 -2.49 -5.72
CA GLU A 115 20.71 -2.73 -6.48
C GLU A 115 20.73 -4.20 -6.96
N PRO A 116 19.68 -5.00 -6.68
CA PRO A 116 19.66 -6.41 -7.06
C PRO A 116 19.60 -6.53 -8.60
N PRO A 117 20.42 -7.39 -9.25
CA PRO A 117 20.54 -7.43 -10.69
C PRO A 117 19.19 -7.54 -11.43
N SER A 118 18.98 -6.61 -12.37
CA SER A 118 17.79 -6.50 -13.22
C SER A 118 17.45 -7.82 -13.91
N ASP A 119 18.44 -8.56 -14.39
CA ASP A 119 18.27 -9.83 -15.12
C ASP A 119 17.77 -10.98 -14.24
N VAL A 120 18.11 -10.98 -12.94
CA VAL A 120 17.54 -11.95 -11.97
C VAL A 120 16.07 -11.64 -11.78
N ARG A 121 15.70 -10.36 -11.72
CA ARG A 121 14.29 -9.94 -11.78
C ARG A 121 13.67 -10.43 -13.08
N ALA A 122 14.31 -10.20 -14.24
CA ALA A 122 13.81 -10.54 -15.58
C ALA A 122 13.59 -12.04 -15.84
N LYS A 123 14.27 -12.91 -15.09
CA LYS A 123 14.00 -14.37 -15.09
C LYS A 123 13.15 -14.84 -13.90
N ALA A 124 12.83 -13.99 -12.93
CA ALA A 124 12.01 -14.33 -11.77
C ALA A 124 10.50 -14.43 -12.08
N GLU A 125 9.80 -13.37 -12.52
CA GLU A 125 8.34 -13.46 -12.78
C GLU A 125 8.01 -14.52 -13.84
N GLU A 126 8.85 -14.67 -14.86
CA GLU A 126 8.72 -15.71 -15.90
C GLU A 126 8.94 -17.14 -15.37
N LYS A 127 9.66 -17.30 -14.25
CA LYS A 127 9.77 -18.58 -13.51
C LYS A 127 8.78 -18.70 -12.32
N TYR A 128 8.13 -17.62 -11.89
CA TYR A 128 7.12 -17.67 -10.83
C TYR A 128 5.82 -18.35 -11.32
N ASP A 129 5.49 -18.22 -12.61
CA ASP A 129 4.41 -18.98 -13.24
C ASP A 129 4.80 -20.43 -13.59
N ALA A 130 6.09 -20.78 -13.57
CA ALA A 130 6.57 -22.14 -13.86
C ALA A 130 6.29 -23.15 -12.72
N TYR A 131 5.94 -22.71 -11.52
CA TYR A 131 5.41 -23.57 -10.43
C TYR A 131 3.88 -23.50 -10.41
N GLY A 132 3.25 -24.21 -11.35
CA GLY A 132 1.83 -24.09 -11.73
C GLY A 132 0.78 -24.26 -10.62
N ARG A 133 0.55 -23.22 -9.81
CA ARG A 133 -0.67 -23.05 -9.01
C ARG A 133 -1.79 -22.50 -9.90
N GLU A 134 -2.63 -23.38 -10.43
CA GLU A 134 -3.79 -22.98 -11.24
C GLU A 134 -4.62 -21.86 -10.58
N GLU A 135 -5.04 -20.87 -11.37
CA GLU A 135 -5.84 -19.75 -10.89
C GLU A 135 -7.21 -20.22 -10.36
N ARG A 136 -7.58 -19.67 -9.20
CA ARG A 136 -8.76 -20.05 -8.42
C ARG A 136 -10.00 -19.25 -8.81
N ARG A 137 -9.82 -18.06 -9.39
CA ARG A 137 -10.86 -17.27 -10.05
C ARG A 137 -11.22 -17.84 -11.41
N SER A 138 -12.42 -17.56 -11.92
CA SER A 138 -12.73 -17.86 -13.32
C SER A 138 -12.00 -16.90 -14.28
N PRO A 139 -11.73 -17.28 -15.53
CA PRO A 139 -11.11 -16.39 -16.53
C PRO A 139 -11.83 -15.05 -16.66
N ALA A 140 -13.17 -15.04 -16.65
CA ALA A 140 -13.95 -13.81 -16.67
C ALA A 140 -13.71 -12.91 -15.44
N ALA A 141 -13.57 -13.49 -14.25
CA ALA A 141 -13.28 -12.75 -13.02
C ALA A 141 -11.82 -12.28 -12.91
N VAL A 142 -10.91 -12.87 -13.69
CA VAL A 142 -9.54 -12.36 -13.86
C VAL A 142 -9.54 -11.17 -14.82
N LEU A 143 -10.18 -11.30 -15.99
CA LEU A 143 -10.30 -10.24 -17.00
C LEU A 143 -11.00 -9.00 -16.45
N GLY A 144 -12.10 -9.19 -15.71
CA GLY A 144 -12.84 -8.10 -15.08
C GLY A 144 -12.12 -7.41 -13.93
N SER A 145 -11.02 -7.97 -13.40
CA SER A 145 -10.34 -7.40 -12.25
C SER A 145 -9.38 -6.26 -12.63
N LYS A 146 -9.64 -5.09 -12.04
CA LYS A 146 -8.85 -3.86 -12.18
C LYS A 146 -7.45 -4.01 -11.56
N ARG A 147 -7.22 -4.98 -10.68
CA ARG A 147 -5.94 -5.31 -10.00
C ARG A 147 -5.23 -4.06 -9.45
N LEU A 148 -5.74 -3.49 -8.35
CA LEU A 148 -5.16 -2.30 -7.68
C LEU A 148 -3.81 -2.60 -6.98
N GLY A 149 -2.76 -2.82 -7.78
CA GLY A 149 -1.39 -3.01 -7.33
C GLY A 149 -0.75 -1.71 -6.83
N MET A 150 0.49 -1.83 -6.33
CA MET A 150 1.33 -0.67 -6.01
C MET A 150 2.16 -0.29 -7.23
N VAL A 151 1.88 0.85 -7.85
CA VAL A 151 2.68 1.38 -8.97
C VAL A 151 4.00 1.93 -8.43
N VAL A 152 5.08 1.61 -9.12
CA VAL A 152 6.43 2.18 -8.95
C VAL A 152 6.71 3.14 -10.12
N LEU A 153 7.59 4.12 -9.93
CA LEU A 153 8.01 5.00 -11.02
C LEU A 153 9.20 4.39 -11.81
N PRO A 154 9.20 4.46 -13.15
CA PRO A 154 10.35 4.08 -13.98
C PRO A 154 11.62 4.83 -13.57
N GLU A 155 12.79 4.17 -13.63
CA GLU A 155 14.09 4.79 -13.31
C GLU A 155 14.28 6.12 -14.07
N GLU A 156 14.03 6.11 -15.37
CA GLU A 156 14.15 7.25 -16.29
C GLU A 156 13.36 8.47 -15.77
N MET A 157 12.16 8.22 -15.22
CA MET A 157 11.30 9.24 -14.61
C MET A 157 11.83 9.70 -13.25
N ARG A 158 12.31 8.78 -12.40
CA ARG A 158 12.88 9.11 -11.07
C ARG A 158 14.10 10.00 -11.22
N ASP A 159 14.97 9.64 -12.16
CA ASP A 159 16.31 10.21 -12.31
C ASP A 159 16.26 11.52 -13.09
N GLY A 160 15.38 11.64 -14.09
CA GLY A 160 15.06 12.94 -14.70
C GLY A 160 14.59 13.96 -13.67
N ILE A 161 13.68 13.58 -12.76
CA ILE A 161 13.21 14.45 -11.68
C ILE A 161 14.33 14.73 -10.66
N GLN A 162 15.06 13.70 -10.23
CA GLN A 162 16.10 13.84 -9.21
C GLN A 162 17.32 14.65 -9.70
N ARG A 163 17.65 14.58 -11.00
CA ARG A 163 18.63 15.45 -11.69
C ARG A 163 18.23 16.91 -11.57
N GLN A 164 17.00 17.27 -11.96
CA GLN A 164 16.51 18.65 -11.86
C GLN A 164 16.43 19.15 -10.41
N ILE A 165 16.12 18.29 -9.44
CA ILE A 165 16.17 18.65 -8.00
C ILE A 165 17.60 18.89 -7.51
N SER A 166 18.59 18.16 -8.02
CA SER A 166 20.01 18.34 -7.65
C SER A 166 20.63 19.63 -8.19
N MET A 167 20.00 20.26 -9.20
CA MET A 167 20.39 21.54 -9.78
C MET A 167 19.83 22.77 -9.04
N LEU A 168 19.13 22.57 -7.91
CA LEU A 168 18.64 23.67 -7.06
C LEU A 168 19.69 24.05 -6.00
N ASP A 169 20.07 25.34 -5.95
CA ASP A 169 20.96 25.90 -4.93
C ASP A 169 20.52 25.57 -3.49
N ASN A 170 19.20 25.53 -3.27
CA ASN A 170 18.59 25.19 -1.99
C ASN A 170 17.38 24.25 -2.16
N PRO A 171 17.54 22.92 -1.96
CA PRO A 171 16.45 21.96 -2.04
C PRO A 171 15.29 22.19 -1.03
N ARG A 172 15.45 23.09 -0.04
CA ARG A 172 14.34 23.48 0.85
C ARG A 172 13.30 24.35 0.15
N ASP A 173 13.70 25.15 -0.84
CA ASP A 173 12.77 26.03 -1.57
C ASP A 173 11.82 25.23 -2.48
N LEU A 174 12.18 24.01 -2.90
CA LEU A 174 11.26 23.09 -3.59
C LEU A 174 9.98 22.82 -2.77
N ARG A 175 10.10 22.71 -1.44
CA ARG A 175 8.94 22.57 -0.54
C ARG A 175 8.15 23.87 -0.42
N LYS A 176 8.81 25.02 -0.38
CA LYS A 176 8.16 26.34 -0.36
C LYS A 176 7.33 26.55 -1.63
N SER A 177 7.89 26.20 -2.79
CA SER A 177 7.19 26.19 -4.07
C SER A 177 6.01 25.21 -4.06
N TYR A 178 6.19 23.97 -3.57
CA TYR A 178 5.10 23.00 -3.42
C TYR A 178 3.95 23.51 -2.54
N LEU A 179 4.25 24.07 -1.36
CA LEU A 179 3.25 24.63 -0.45
C LEU A 179 2.62 25.94 -0.97
N SER A 180 3.15 26.51 -2.06
CA SER A 180 2.53 27.63 -2.76
C SER A 180 1.66 27.22 -3.95
N LEU A 181 1.64 25.94 -4.34
CA LEU A 181 0.76 25.46 -5.41
C LEU A 181 -0.71 25.49 -4.93
N PRO A 182 -1.67 25.89 -5.79
CA PRO A 182 -3.08 25.87 -5.41
C PRO A 182 -3.62 24.44 -5.41
N ASP A 183 -4.32 24.05 -4.35
CA ASP A 183 -4.90 22.69 -4.22
C ASP A 183 -5.94 22.38 -5.30
N MET A 184 -6.62 23.40 -5.83
CA MET A 184 -7.64 23.32 -6.88
C MET A 184 -7.51 24.49 -7.87
N PRO A 185 -8.03 24.38 -9.11
CA PRO A 185 -8.20 25.54 -10.00
C PRO A 185 -9.05 26.61 -9.31
N LEU A 186 -8.64 27.88 -9.40
CA LEU A 186 -9.44 28.99 -8.89
C LEU A 186 -10.78 29.07 -9.66
N PRO A 187 -11.93 29.23 -8.97
CA PRO A 187 -13.22 29.37 -9.65
C PRO A 187 -13.27 30.64 -10.51
N ALA A 188 -14.15 30.67 -11.51
CA ALA A 188 -14.25 31.78 -12.48
C ALA A 188 -14.46 33.16 -11.81
N ASN A 189 -15.15 33.17 -10.66
CA ASN A 189 -15.47 34.36 -9.87
C ASN A 189 -14.34 34.80 -8.92
N ALA A 190 -13.21 34.08 -8.85
CA ALA A 190 -12.08 34.46 -8.01
C ALA A 190 -11.46 35.78 -8.50
N PRO A 191 -11.06 36.70 -7.59
CA PRO A 191 -10.39 37.92 -7.99
C PRO A 191 -9.09 37.59 -8.73
N LYS A 192 -8.89 38.21 -9.90
CA LYS A 192 -7.70 37.97 -10.75
C LYS A 192 -6.44 38.19 -9.90
N PRO A 193 -5.61 37.15 -9.65
CA PRO A 193 -4.44 37.29 -8.78
C PRO A 193 -3.49 38.34 -9.33
N ASN A 194 -2.86 39.10 -8.43
CA ASN A 194 -2.04 40.25 -8.79
C ASN A 194 -0.96 39.80 -9.81
N PRO A 195 -0.63 40.56 -10.87
CA PRO A 195 0.36 40.11 -11.85
C PRO A 195 1.73 39.73 -11.27
N ARG A 196 2.06 40.20 -10.05
CA ARG A 196 3.25 39.85 -9.26
C ARG A 196 3.11 38.57 -8.40
N GLU A 197 1.92 38.03 -8.23
CA GLU A 197 1.60 36.83 -7.42
C GLU A 197 1.51 35.53 -8.25
N LYS A 198 2.07 35.51 -9.46
CA LYS A 198 2.03 34.35 -10.38
C LYS A 198 3.05 33.25 -10.01
N THR A 199 3.12 32.89 -8.72
CA THR A 199 4.11 31.95 -8.15
C THR A 199 4.07 30.55 -8.78
N PHE A 200 2.92 30.09 -9.28
CA PHE A 200 2.75 28.72 -9.82
C PHE A 200 3.28 28.50 -11.26
N ARG A 201 3.98 29.48 -11.84
CA ARG A 201 4.54 29.43 -13.22
C ARG A 201 6.04 29.77 -13.28
N THR A 202 6.76 29.69 -12.17
CA THR A 202 8.24 29.74 -12.17
C THR A 202 8.83 28.33 -12.42
N PRO A 203 10.11 28.20 -12.81
CA PRO A 203 10.75 26.89 -12.98
C PRO A 203 10.67 26.00 -11.73
N GLU A 204 10.83 26.59 -10.55
CA GLU A 204 10.75 25.90 -9.25
C GLU A 204 9.32 25.48 -8.93
N GLY A 205 8.32 26.25 -9.38
CA GLY A 205 6.90 25.90 -9.30
C GLY A 205 6.52 24.74 -10.22
N GLU A 206 7.07 24.67 -11.44
CA GLU A 206 6.90 23.49 -12.31
C GLU A 206 7.64 22.26 -11.71
N LEU A 207 8.85 22.44 -11.17
CA LEU A 207 9.63 21.35 -10.51
C LEU A 207 8.98 20.86 -9.22
N ALA A 208 8.24 21.72 -8.50
CA ALA A 208 7.38 21.30 -7.40
C ALA A 208 6.22 20.40 -7.87
N LYS A 209 5.62 20.66 -9.04
CA LYS A 209 4.62 19.76 -9.64
C LYS A 209 5.26 18.44 -10.06
N ALA A 210 6.43 18.48 -10.69
CA ALA A 210 7.19 17.29 -11.11
C ALA A 210 7.54 16.38 -9.91
N SER A 211 7.97 16.96 -8.80
CA SER A 211 8.41 16.21 -7.61
C SER A 211 7.26 15.74 -6.70
N ALA A 212 6.11 16.43 -6.69
CA ALA A 212 5.03 16.18 -5.73
C ALA A 212 3.69 15.73 -6.32
N ILE A 213 3.36 16.10 -7.55
CA ILE A 213 2.05 15.87 -8.18
C ILE A 213 2.16 14.81 -9.29
N LEU A 214 3.09 15.00 -10.23
CA LEU A 214 3.27 14.16 -11.42
C LEU A 214 3.35 12.65 -11.11
N PRO A 215 4.12 12.15 -10.10
CA PRO A 215 4.12 10.73 -9.73
C PRO A 215 2.74 10.14 -9.44
N GLY A 216 1.85 10.95 -8.85
CA GLY A 216 0.49 10.56 -8.54
C GLY A 216 -0.37 10.46 -9.79
N GLU A 217 -0.36 11.52 -10.59
CA GLU A 217 -1.09 11.60 -11.85
C GLU A 217 -0.66 10.48 -12.81
N TYR A 218 0.64 10.30 -12.99
CA TYR A 218 1.27 9.18 -13.69
C TYR A 218 0.65 7.82 -13.31
N SER A 219 0.64 7.47 -12.02
CA SER A 219 0.16 6.15 -11.57
C SER A 219 -1.30 5.90 -11.95
N THR A 220 -2.14 6.96 -11.90
CA THR A 220 -3.56 6.85 -12.27
C THR A 220 -3.74 6.68 -13.78
N VAL A 221 -2.92 7.33 -14.61
CA VAL A 221 -2.97 7.13 -16.07
C VAL A 221 -2.46 5.73 -16.44
N LYS A 222 -1.38 5.24 -15.82
CA LYS A 222 -0.89 3.86 -16.03
C LYS A 222 -1.99 2.82 -15.75
N ASN A 223 -2.70 2.89 -14.61
CA ASN A 223 -3.80 1.94 -14.37
C ASN A 223 -4.93 2.07 -15.43
N VAL A 224 -5.21 3.25 -15.99
CA VAL A 224 -6.22 3.39 -17.06
C VAL A 224 -5.74 2.72 -18.35
N LEU A 225 -4.47 2.89 -18.74
CA LEU A 225 -3.89 2.23 -19.92
C LEU A 225 -3.82 0.70 -19.73
N GLU A 226 -3.40 0.20 -18.57
CA GLU A 226 -3.41 -1.23 -18.25
C GLU A 226 -4.84 -1.83 -18.22
N GLU A 227 -5.86 -1.06 -17.82
CA GLU A 227 -7.26 -1.52 -17.87
C GLU A 227 -7.75 -1.59 -19.33
N MET A 228 -7.31 -0.66 -20.18
CA MET A 228 -7.59 -0.66 -21.61
C MET A 228 -6.92 -1.83 -22.34
N GLU A 229 -5.64 -2.11 -22.07
CA GLU A 229 -4.93 -3.26 -22.64
C GLU A 229 -5.62 -4.59 -22.30
N ARG A 230 -6.06 -4.76 -21.04
CA ARG A 230 -6.88 -5.93 -20.64
C ARG A 230 -8.20 -6.00 -21.41
N ARG A 231 -8.97 -4.90 -21.45
CA ARG A 231 -10.29 -4.81 -22.09
C ARG A 231 -10.25 -5.06 -23.60
N LEU A 232 -9.30 -4.48 -24.31
CA LEU A 232 -9.27 -4.42 -25.78
C LEU A 232 -8.27 -5.40 -26.40
N GLY A 233 -7.27 -5.85 -25.64
CA GLY A 233 -6.29 -6.86 -26.06
C GLY A 233 -5.18 -6.32 -26.96
N SER A 234 -4.34 -7.24 -27.41
CA SER A 234 -3.11 -6.97 -28.17
C SER A 234 -3.32 -6.20 -29.48
N ALA A 235 -4.47 -6.36 -30.14
CA ALA A 235 -4.81 -5.61 -31.35
C ALA A 235 -4.89 -4.09 -31.10
N TRP A 236 -5.43 -3.67 -29.95
CA TRP A 236 -5.43 -2.26 -29.54
C TRP A 236 -4.02 -1.78 -29.20
N THR A 237 -3.28 -2.53 -28.38
CA THR A 237 -1.88 -2.19 -28.05
C THR A 237 -1.03 -2.02 -29.31
N LYS A 238 -1.22 -2.89 -30.32
CA LYS A 238 -0.53 -2.78 -31.62
C LYS A 238 -0.91 -1.49 -32.37
N GLY A 239 -2.21 -1.20 -32.53
CA GLY A 239 -2.66 0.03 -33.20
C GLY A 239 -2.21 1.31 -32.50
N VAL A 240 -2.12 1.30 -31.16
CA VAL A 240 -1.54 2.41 -30.37
C VAL A 240 -0.04 2.57 -30.66
N LYS A 241 0.74 1.47 -30.69
CA LYS A 241 2.19 1.48 -31.00
C LYS A 241 2.52 1.96 -32.41
N GLU A 242 1.72 1.60 -33.41
CA GLU A 242 2.01 1.90 -34.82
C GLU A 242 1.66 3.35 -35.21
N GLY A 243 0.68 3.95 -34.53
CA GLY A 243 0.21 5.34 -34.75
C GLY A 243 0.96 6.42 -33.96
N GLU A 244 0.33 7.59 -33.80
CA GLU A 244 0.81 8.73 -33.01
C GLU A 244 -0.10 8.93 -31.77
N ILE A 245 0.48 9.08 -30.58
CA ILE A 245 -0.28 9.39 -29.36
C ILE A 245 -0.26 10.90 -29.13
N LEU A 246 -1.44 11.50 -28.94
CA LEU A 246 -1.60 12.95 -28.73
C LEU A 246 -2.11 13.24 -27.31
N GLU A 247 -1.28 13.88 -26.47
CA GLU A 247 -1.68 14.29 -25.11
C GLU A 247 -1.87 15.80 -24.98
N PHE A 248 -3.01 16.19 -24.45
CA PHE A 248 -3.31 17.53 -23.96
C PHE A 248 -3.30 17.53 -22.43
N SER A 249 -2.41 18.32 -21.81
CA SER A 249 -2.30 18.40 -20.35
C SER A 249 -1.89 19.80 -19.86
N PRO A 250 -2.29 20.21 -18.65
CA PRO A 250 -1.67 21.30 -17.89
C PRO A 250 -0.62 20.79 -16.87
N GLY A 251 -0.40 19.46 -16.82
CA GLY A 251 0.63 18.79 -16.03
C GLY A 251 1.86 18.43 -16.87
N LEU A 252 2.78 17.64 -16.30
CA LEU A 252 4.10 17.38 -16.89
C LEU A 252 4.21 15.98 -17.52
N GLY A 253 3.38 15.71 -18.52
CA GLY A 253 3.45 14.47 -19.32
C GLY A 253 3.02 13.20 -18.57
N SER A 254 1.96 13.28 -17.75
CA SER A 254 1.49 12.10 -17.00
C SER A 254 1.05 10.94 -17.90
N GLY A 255 0.47 11.24 -19.07
CA GLY A 255 0.16 10.27 -20.12
C GLY A 255 1.39 9.83 -20.91
N LEU A 256 2.34 10.73 -21.16
CA LEU A 256 3.61 10.43 -21.84
C LEU A 256 4.37 9.34 -21.08
N TRP A 257 4.68 9.58 -19.81
CA TRP A 257 5.36 8.60 -18.96
C TRP A 257 4.58 7.28 -18.89
N ALA A 258 3.24 7.33 -18.72
CA ALA A 258 2.42 6.12 -18.61
C ALA A 258 2.37 5.31 -19.93
N SER A 259 2.40 5.99 -21.08
CA SER A 259 2.42 5.35 -22.41
C SER A 259 3.79 4.73 -22.71
N LEU A 260 4.88 5.37 -22.25
CA LEU A 260 6.24 4.83 -22.36
C LEU A 260 6.44 3.55 -21.53
N ASP A 261 5.95 3.52 -20.28
CA ASP A 261 5.97 2.32 -19.45
C ASP A 261 5.07 1.21 -20.06
N THR A 262 3.82 1.52 -20.40
CA THR A 262 2.86 0.50 -20.89
C THR A 262 3.25 -0.05 -22.27
N PHE A 263 3.64 0.82 -23.21
CA PHE A 263 3.83 0.46 -24.63
C PHE A 263 5.27 0.64 -25.13
N GLY A 264 5.98 1.65 -24.64
CA GLY A 264 7.26 2.13 -25.22
C GLY A 264 8.52 1.40 -24.78
N GLY A 265 8.43 0.45 -23.85
CA GLY A 265 9.54 -0.42 -23.47
C GLY A 265 10.69 0.30 -22.77
N LEU A 266 10.36 1.11 -21.75
CA LEU A 266 11.36 1.61 -20.79
C LEU A 266 12.11 0.43 -20.17
N HIS A 267 13.44 0.53 -20.09
CA HIS A 267 14.31 -0.59 -19.66
C HIS A 267 14.01 -1.01 -18.22
N SER A 268 13.57 -0.06 -17.38
CA SER A 268 13.21 -0.31 -15.99
C SER A 268 11.88 -1.04 -15.78
N THR A 269 11.03 -1.18 -16.81
CA THR A 269 9.66 -1.72 -16.63
C THR A 269 9.24 -2.85 -17.59
N ARG A 270 9.97 -3.12 -18.69
CA ARG A 270 9.75 -4.34 -19.50
C ARG A 270 10.99 -5.24 -19.56
N ARG A 271 10.73 -6.53 -19.30
CA ARG A 271 11.57 -7.67 -19.69
C ARG A 271 11.51 -7.76 -21.21
N LEU A 272 12.66 -7.93 -21.87
CA LEU A 272 12.78 -8.05 -23.33
C LEU A 272 12.13 -6.87 -24.09
N SER A 273 12.92 -5.86 -24.44
CA SER A 273 12.64 -5.15 -25.69
C SER A 273 12.89 -6.13 -26.84
N GLU A 274 11.86 -6.40 -27.64
CA GLU A 274 12.05 -7.10 -28.91
C GLU A 274 12.95 -6.22 -29.80
N HIS A 275 14.16 -6.69 -30.08
CA HIS A 275 15.12 -5.98 -30.92
C HIS A 275 14.49 -5.65 -32.29
N GLY A 276 14.27 -4.36 -32.55
CA GLY A 276 13.69 -3.86 -33.80
C GLY A 276 12.26 -3.29 -33.71
N GLN A 277 11.63 -3.23 -32.52
CA GLN A 277 10.39 -2.44 -32.40
C GLN A 277 10.65 -0.94 -32.68
N PRO A 278 9.76 -0.25 -33.42
CA PRO A 278 9.94 1.17 -33.74
C PRO A 278 9.65 2.08 -32.53
N PRO A 279 10.31 3.25 -32.43
CA PRO A 279 10.04 4.23 -31.37
C PRO A 279 8.60 4.72 -31.43
N LEU A 280 7.96 4.87 -30.26
CA LEU A 280 6.63 5.48 -30.17
C LEU A 280 6.64 6.90 -30.74
N LYS A 281 5.66 7.24 -31.57
CA LYS A 281 5.42 8.62 -32.01
C LYS A 281 4.52 9.30 -30.99
N TYR A 282 5.00 10.39 -30.37
CA TYR A 282 4.27 11.07 -29.31
C TYR A 282 4.23 12.58 -29.54
N GLN A 283 3.06 13.19 -29.44
CA GLN A 283 2.91 14.64 -29.45
C GLN A 283 2.30 15.13 -28.13
N PHE A 284 3.08 15.89 -27.37
CA PHE A 284 2.67 16.48 -26.10
C PHE A 284 2.35 17.98 -26.28
N VAL A 285 1.13 18.37 -25.91
CA VAL A 285 0.62 19.75 -26.07
C VAL A 285 0.41 20.41 -24.71
N HIS A 286 1.18 21.47 -24.43
CA HIS A 286 1.20 22.13 -23.12
C HIS A 286 1.22 23.67 -23.19
N PRO A 287 0.45 24.39 -22.37
CA PRO A 287 0.32 25.85 -22.47
C PRO A 287 1.53 26.63 -21.93
N SER A 288 2.21 26.12 -20.89
CA SER A 288 3.35 26.78 -20.23
C SER A 288 4.68 26.43 -20.89
N ARG A 289 5.48 27.46 -21.20
CA ARG A 289 6.85 27.30 -21.73
C ARG A 289 7.79 26.67 -20.70
N HIS A 290 7.66 27.03 -19.42
CA HIS A 290 8.49 26.47 -18.35
C HIS A 290 8.21 24.98 -18.12
N GLY A 291 6.94 24.55 -18.20
CA GLY A 291 6.60 23.13 -18.13
C GLY A 291 7.08 22.32 -19.33
N LEU A 292 7.14 22.88 -20.54
CA LEU A 292 7.76 22.21 -21.70
C LEU A 292 9.28 22.09 -21.55
N ASP A 293 9.96 23.18 -21.18
CA ASP A 293 11.41 23.23 -20.94
C ASP A 293 11.82 22.25 -19.82
N LEU A 294 11.06 22.20 -18.72
CA LEU A 294 11.28 21.23 -17.65
C LEU A 294 10.99 19.80 -18.09
N LEU A 295 9.88 19.55 -18.80
CA LEU A 295 9.54 18.21 -19.24
C LEU A 295 10.62 17.66 -20.18
N GLN A 296 11.08 18.45 -21.14
CA GLN A 296 12.21 18.12 -22.04
C GLN A 296 13.43 17.64 -21.24
N LYS A 297 13.84 18.40 -20.22
CA LYS A 297 15.00 18.09 -19.34
C LYS A 297 14.82 16.83 -18.48
N ILE A 298 13.59 16.52 -18.06
CA ILE A 298 13.29 15.27 -17.35
C ILE A 298 13.30 14.09 -18.34
N THR A 299 12.79 14.29 -19.55
CA THR A 299 12.75 13.26 -20.62
C THR A 299 14.10 12.99 -21.29
N GLU A 300 15.14 13.78 -21.04
CA GLU A 300 16.54 13.47 -21.43
C GLU A 300 17.04 12.12 -20.87
N ALA A 301 16.38 11.57 -19.86
CA ALA A 301 16.68 10.25 -19.30
C ALA A 301 16.05 9.08 -20.08
N ILE A 302 15.19 9.34 -21.06
CA ILE A 302 14.56 8.30 -21.90
C ILE A 302 15.51 7.91 -23.04
N PRO A 303 15.71 6.61 -23.34
CA PRO A 303 16.44 6.17 -24.51
C PRO A 303 15.82 6.71 -25.82
N LYS A 304 16.66 7.21 -26.73
CA LYS A 304 16.21 7.78 -28.02
C LYS A 304 15.50 6.75 -28.92
N GLU A 305 15.71 5.47 -28.66
CA GLU A 305 15.09 4.34 -29.34
C GLU A 305 13.67 4.02 -28.84
N SER A 306 13.29 4.46 -27.63
CA SER A 306 11.96 4.18 -27.07
C SER A 306 10.86 5.08 -27.65
N ALA A 307 11.15 6.35 -27.93
CA ALA A 307 10.16 7.30 -28.44
C ALA A 307 10.73 8.53 -29.17
N ASN A 308 9.98 8.99 -30.18
CA ASN A 308 10.14 10.27 -30.83
C ASN A 308 9.05 11.24 -30.31
N ILE A 309 9.45 12.16 -29.42
CA ILE A 309 8.52 13.01 -28.66
C ILE A 309 8.58 14.46 -29.16
N GLN A 310 7.44 14.97 -29.64
CA GLN A 310 7.24 16.36 -30.03
C GLN A 310 6.67 17.18 -28.87
N TYR A 311 7.23 18.37 -28.62
CA TYR A 311 6.91 19.24 -27.48
C TYR A 311 6.30 20.56 -27.96
N ASN A 312 4.98 20.60 -28.09
CA ASN A 312 4.30 21.66 -28.82
C ASN A 312 3.45 22.56 -27.88
N ARG A 313 3.40 23.87 -28.16
CA ARG A 313 2.53 24.83 -27.42
C ARG A 313 1.09 24.89 -27.93
N LYS A 314 0.84 24.30 -29.09
CA LYS A 314 -0.44 24.10 -29.76
C LYS A 314 -0.32 22.78 -30.55
N HIS A 315 -1.40 22.03 -30.71
CA HIS A 315 -1.39 20.87 -31.61
C HIS A 315 -0.93 21.30 -33.02
N SER A 316 -0.09 20.48 -33.64
CA SER A 316 0.34 20.63 -35.03
C SER A 316 -0.04 19.33 -35.77
N PRO A 317 -0.81 19.38 -36.86
CA PRO A 317 -1.27 18.18 -37.54
C PRO A 317 -0.12 17.49 -38.27
N THR A 318 0.46 16.47 -37.62
CA THR A 318 1.57 15.65 -38.13
C THR A 318 1.10 14.32 -38.69
N SER A 319 0.20 13.64 -37.98
CA SER A 319 -0.56 12.48 -38.48
C SER A 319 -1.92 12.36 -37.79
N THR A 320 -2.73 11.38 -38.18
CA THR A 320 -3.96 11.01 -37.44
C THR A 320 -3.57 10.25 -36.17
N PRO A 321 -3.91 10.73 -34.97
CA PRO A 321 -3.50 10.08 -33.73
C PRO A 321 -4.29 8.79 -33.51
N SER A 322 -3.61 7.70 -33.13
CA SER A 322 -4.25 6.42 -32.78
C SER A 322 -4.87 6.43 -31.38
N LEU A 323 -4.42 7.35 -30.53
CA LEU A 323 -4.91 7.54 -29.16
C LEU A 323 -4.79 9.01 -28.75
N ILE A 324 -5.87 9.55 -28.18
CA ILE A 324 -5.89 10.90 -27.60
C ILE A 324 -6.01 10.81 -26.08
N LEU A 325 -5.12 11.49 -25.37
CA LEU A 325 -5.10 11.59 -23.92
C LEU A 325 -5.40 13.03 -23.48
N SER A 326 -6.33 13.18 -22.55
CA SER A 326 -6.66 14.46 -21.90
C SER A 326 -6.48 14.30 -20.39
N THR A 327 -5.27 14.55 -19.90
CA THR A 327 -4.87 14.25 -18.51
C THR A 327 -4.97 15.51 -17.62
N PHE A 328 -5.88 15.47 -16.63
CA PHE A 328 -6.10 16.53 -15.62
C PHE A 328 -6.38 17.92 -16.20
N HIS A 329 -6.93 17.95 -17.43
CA HIS A 329 -7.11 19.16 -18.22
C HIS A 329 -8.56 19.67 -18.18
N LEU A 330 -9.56 18.79 -18.15
CA LEU A 330 -10.96 19.16 -18.35
C LEU A 330 -11.48 20.06 -17.22
N ALA A 331 -11.25 19.68 -15.95
CA ALA A 331 -11.65 20.49 -14.80
C ALA A 331 -10.83 21.78 -14.62
N SER A 332 -9.77 21.99 -15.42
CA SER A 332 -9.00 23.25 -15.41
C SER A 332 -9.63 24.36 -16.27
N PHE A 333 -10.60 24.02 -17.14
CA PHE A 333 -11.38 25.01 -17.88
C PHE A 333 -12.47 25.61 -16.97
N PRO A 334 -12.57 26.95 -16.87
CA PRO A 334 -13.34 27.61 -15.81
C PRO A 334 -14.86 27.64 -16.02
N THR A 335 -15.37 27.28 -17.21
CA THR A 335 -16.81 27.34 -17.52
C THR A 335 -17.29 26.10 -18.30
N PRO A 336 -18.58 25.70 -18.19
CA PRO A 336 -19.14 24.60 -18.97
C PRO A 336 -18.97 24.78 -20.48
N GLN A 337 -19.11 26.01 -20.99
CA GLN A 337 -19.00 26.31 -22.42
C GLN A 337 -17.55 26.14 -22.92
N THR A 338 -16.54 26.51 -22.10
CA THR A 338 -15.13 26.27 -22.45
C THR A 338 -14.75 24.80 -22.38
N GLN A 339 -15.36 24.03 -21.47
CA GLN A 339 -15.27 22.57 -21.44
C GLN A 339 -15.91 21.94 -22.69
N GLN A 340 -17.12 22.32 -23.08
CA GLN A 340 -17.78 21.83 -24.30
C GLN A 340 -16.97 22.13 -25.57
N LEU A 341 -16.41 23.34 -25.71
CA LEU A 341 -15.56 23.69 -26.85
C LEU A 341 -14.29 22.81 -26.93
N TYR A 342 -13.68 22.50 -25.79
CA TYR A 342 -12.56 21.57 -25.72
C TYR A 342 -12.99 20.13 -26.07
N LEU A 343 -14.16 19.67 -25.63
CA LEU A 343 -14.70 18.35 -26.00
C LEU A 343 -15.03 18.26 -27.50
N ARG A 344 -15.59 19.31 -28.11
CA ARG A 344 -15.75 19.43 -29.58
C ARG A 344 -14.41 19.29 -30.30
N GLN A 345 -13.37 19.96 -29.80
CA GLN A 345 -12.02 19.82 -30.34
C GLN A 345 -11.51 18.37 -30.24
N LEU A 346 -11.65 17.71 -29.08
CA LEU A 346 -11.24 16.31 -28.93
C LEU A 346 -11.98 15.35 -29.89
N LEU A 347 -13.30 15.53 -30.08
CA LEU A 347 -14.10 14.72 -31.00
C LEU A 347 -13.75 14.95 -32.48
N SER A 348 -13.33 16.17 -32.84
CA SER A 348 -13.00 16.56 -34.23
C SER A 348 -11.76 15.86 -34.80
N PHE A 349 -10.90 15.30 -33.95
CA PHE A 349 -9.78 14.48 -34.40
C PHE A 349 -10.22 13.08 -34.83
N ASP A 350 -9.64 12.56 -35.91
CA ASP A 350 -9.87 11.20 -36.37
C ASP A 350 -9.03 10.16 -35.61
N SER A 351 -9.29 10.07 -34.30
CA SER A 351 -8.78 9.02 -33.41
C SER A 351 -9.90 8.03 -33.07
N PRO A 352 -9.64 6.71 -33.10
CA PRO A 352 -10.61 5.71 -32.65
C PRO A 352 -10.88 5.77 -31.14
N TYR A 353 -9.95 6.29 -30.33
CA TYR A 353 -10.07 6.35 -28.86
C TYR A 353 -9.69 7.72 -28.28
N ILE A 354 -10.49 8.17 -27.31
CA ILE A 354 -10.25 9.40 -26.53
C ILE A 354 -10.36 9.03 -25.03
N ILE A 355 -9.28 9.24 -24.29
CA ILE A 355 -9.21 9.00 -22.84
C ILE A 355 -9.14 10.34 -22.11
N ILE A 356 -10.14 10.62 -21.28
CA ILE A 356 -10.21 11.82 -20.43
C ILE A 356 -10.07 11.37 -18.97
N ILE A 357 -9.09 11.91 -18.25
CA ILE A 357 -8.83 11.57 -16.84
C ILE A 357 -8.77 12.86 -16.03
N ASP A 358 -9.44 12.89 -14.88
CA ASP A 358 -9.39 14.01 -13.94
C ASP A 358 -9.40 13.53 -12.47
N ARG A 359 -9.26 14.44 -11.52
CA ARG A 359 -9.16 14.12 -10.09
C ARG A 359 -10.52 13.68 -9.55
N ALA A 360 -10.56 12.77 -8.56
CA ALA A 360 -11.81 12.36 -7.90
C ALA A 360 -12.32 13.39 -6.88
N THR A 361 -12.40 14.66 -7.29
CA THR A 361 -13.03 15.76 -6.54
C THR A 361 -14.44 15.99 -7.08
N PRO A 362 -15.33 16.72 -6.36
CA PRO A 362 -16.66 17.06 -6.87
C PRO A 362 -16.60 17.78 -8.23
N GLN A 363 -15.67 18.73 -8.40
CA GLN A 363 -15.46 19.44 -9.68
C GLN A 363 -14.97 18.52 -10.80
N GLY A 364 -13.99 17.64 -10.54
CA GLY A 364 -13.50 16.69 -11.54
C GLY A 364 -14.57 15.69 -11.97
N TRP A 365 -15.39 15.23 -11.03
CA TRP A 365 -16.54 14.38 -11.29
C TRP A 365 -17.65 15.10 -12.07
N ALA A 366 -17.99 16.34 -11.71
CA ALA A 366 -18.94 17.16 -12.45
C ALA A 366 -18.48 17.37 -13.91
N ALA A 367 -17.20 17.67 -14.12
CA ALA A 367 -16.61 17.80 -15.45
C ALA A 367 -16.70 16.48 -16.25
N ILE A 368 -16.25 15.35 -15.70
CA ILE A 368 -16.30 14.03 -16.37
C ILE A 368 -17.75 13.59 -16.66
N SER A 369 -18.70 13.86 -15.76
CA SER A 369 -20.10 13.43 -15.91
C SER A 369 -20.92 14.34 -16.85
N LYS A 370 -20.69 15.67 -16.85
CA LYS A 370 -21.19 16.56 -17.91
C LYS A 370 -20.56 16.20 -19.27
N ALA A 371 -19.24 15.94 -19.33
CA ALA A 371 -18.56 15.53 -20.56
C ALA A 371 -19.10 14.22 -21.14
N ARG A 372 -19.32 13.19 -20.32
CA ARG A 372 -19.94 11.93 -20.74
C ARG A 372 -21.32 12.16 -21.36
N SER A 373 -22.13 13.01 -20.73
CA SER A 373 -23.47 13.34 -21.22
C SER A 373 -23.42 14.10 -22.55
N TYR A 374 -22.54 15.10 -22.64
CA TYR A 374 -22.33 15.88 -23.87
C TYR A 374 -21.84 15.01 -25.04
N ILE A 375 -20.83 14.16 -24.84
CA ILE A 375 -20.27 13.32 -25.90
C ILE A 375 -21.31 12.34 -26.45
N LEU A 376 -22.13 11.75 -25.58
CA LEU A 376 -23.18 10.82 -26.00
C LEU A 376 -24.31 11.52 -26.77
N GLN A 377 -24.58 12.80 -26.49
CA GLN A 377 -25.47 13.65 -27.30
C GLN A 377 -24.90 13.99 -28.69
N GLN A 378 -23.61 13.75 -28.96
CA GLN A 378 -23.01 13.94 -30.30
C GLN A 378 -22.90 12.63 -31.10
N SER A 379 -23.37 11.50 -30.55
CA SER A 379 -23.43 10.22 -31.27
C SER A 379 -24.54 10.25 -32.31
N THR A 380 -24.23 9.95 -33.57
CA THR A 380 -25.23 9.78 -34.65
C THR A 380 -25.19 8.35 -35.21
N PRO A 381 -26.17 7.90 -36.01
CA PRO A 381 -26.11 6.59 -36.67
C PRO A 381 -24.90 6.44 -37.61
N GLU A 382 -24.45 7.53 -38.22
CA GLU A 382 -23.31 7.57 -39.15
C GLU A 382 -21.97 7.70 -38.41
N ASN A 383 -21.98 8.34 -37.24
CA ASN A 383 -20.82 8.52 -36.37
C ASN A 383 -21.16 8.06 -34.93
N PRO A 384 -21.33 6.75 -34.70
CA PRO A 384 -21.64 6.24 -33.38
C PRO A 384 -20.46 6.43 -32.41
N LEU A 385 -20.78 6.85 -31.18
CA LEU A 385 -19.83 7.07 -30.09
C LEU A 385 -20.28 6.27 -28.87
N HIS A 386 -19.37 5.49 -28.26
CA HIS A 386 -19.70 4.67 -27.10
C HIS A 386 -18.66 4.74 -25.98
N ILE A 387 -19.08 4.48 -24.75
CA ILE A 387 -18.22 4.50 -23.56
C ILE A 387 -17.61 3.12 -23.34
N ALA A 388 -16.33 2.94 -23.69
CA ALA A 388 -15.60 1.67 -23.53
C ALA A 388 -15.18 1.41 -22.06
N ALA A 389 -15.00 2.47 -21.27
CA ALA A 389 -14.73 2.42 -19.84
C ALA A 389 -15.03 3.78 -19.17
N PRO A 390 -15.30 3.85 -17.85
CA PRO A 390 -15.51 2.74 -16.91
C PRO A 390 -16.92 2.11 -16.98
N CYS A 391 -17.87 2.78 -17.62
CA CYS A 391 -19.30 2.43 -17.60
C CYS A 391 -19.64 1.25 -18.55
N PRO A 392 -20.50 0.30 -18.15
CA PRO A 392 -21.01 -0.76 -19.02
C PRO A 392 -22.21 -0.35 -19.88
N HIS A 393 -22.51 0.95 -20.01
CA HIS A 393 -23.68 1.47 -20.70
C HIS A 393 -23.45 2.88 -21.26
N ASP A 394 -24.29 3.28 -22.22
CA ASP A 394 -24.25 4.57 -22.92
C ASP A 394 -25.44 5.51 -22.56
N SER A 395 -26.33 5.10 -21.66
CA SER A 395 -27.38 5.98 -21.10
C SER A 395 -26.85 6.94 -20.02
N LYS A 396 -27.63 7.97 -19.62
CA LYS A 396 -27.27 8.98 -18.60
C LYS A 396 -26.76 8.32 -17.30
N CYS A 397 -25.78 8.93 -16.63
CA CYS A 397 -25.15 8.30 -15.45
C CYS A 397 -26.10 8.28 -14.24
N PRO A 398 -26.37 7.13 -13.61
CA PRO A 398 -27.32 7.05 -12.48
C PRO A 398 -26.82 7.76 -11.20
N LEU A 399 -25.53 8.12 -11.11
CA LEU A 399 -24.98 8.89 -10.00
C LEU A 399 -25.09 10.42 -10.19
N LEU A 400 -25.49 10.92 -11.36
CA LEU A 400 -25.48 12.36 -11.65
C LEU A 400 -26.37 13.16 -10.68
N ASN A 401 -27.54 12.62 -10.33
CA ASN A 401 -28.51 13.27 -9.45
C ASN A 401 -28.24 12.95 -7.96
N THR A 402 -26.99 12.63 -7.59
CA THR A 402 -26.61 12.22 -6.23
C THR A 402 -25.39 13.01 -5.74
N ARG A 403 -25.20 13.09 -4.43
CA ARG A 403 -23.98 13.67 -3.82
C ARG A 403 -22.74 12.76 -3.91
N GLU A 404 -22.76 11.71 -4.73
CA GLU A 404 -21.72 10.69 -4.78
C GLU A 404 -20.82 10.82 -6.02
N VAL A 405 -19.50 10.75 -5.79
CA VAL A 405 -18.48 10.79 -6.85
C VAL A 405 -18.19 9.38 -7.37
N CYS A 406 -18.33 9.16 -8.68
CA CYS A 406 -17.88 7.94 -9.35
C CYS A 406 -16.35 7.94 -9.56
N GLY A 407 -15.63 7.89 -8.44
CA GLY A 407 -14.17 7.86 -8.41
C GLY A 407 -13.59 6.44 -8.33
N TYR A 408 -12.29 6.37 -8.54
CA TYR A 408 -11.43 5.20 -8.35
C TYR A 408 -10.16 5.63 -7.61
N THR A 409 -9.45 4.69 -7.00
CA THR A 409 -8.17 4.97 -6.33
C THR A 409 -7.03 4.16 -6.94
N GLN A 410 -5.84 4.74 -6.94
CA GLN A 410 -4.58 4.05 -7.28
C GLN A 410 -3.59 4.16 -6.12
N ARG A 411 -2.79 3.11 -5.90
CA ARG A 411 -1.68 3.08 -4.93
C ARG A 411 -0.34 3.30 -5.63
N LEU A 412 0.46 4.20 -5.09
CA LEU A 412 1.78 4.61 -5.59
C LEU A 412 2.83 4.41 -4.50
N GLN A 413 3.96 3.79 -4.83
CA GLN A 413 5.17 3.86 -4.00
C GLN A 413 5.80 5.25 -4.10
N ARG A 414 6.10 5.88 -2.97
CA ARG A 414 6.70 7.23 -2.93
C ARG A 414 8.23 7.16 -2.97
N PRO A 415 8.89 7.65 -4.04
CA PRO A 415 10.35 7.78 -4.06
C PRO A 415 10.84 8.79 -3.02
N SER A 416 12.16 8.78 -2.79
CA SER A 416 12.83 9.62 -1.79
C SER A 416 12.52 11.12 -1.95
N PHE A 417 12.53 11.65 -3.18
CA PHE A 417 12.22 13.06 -3.46
C PHE A 417 10.76 13.43 -3.15
N LEU A 418 9.80 12.54 -3.42
CA LEU A 418 8.38 12.77 -3.15
C LEU A 418 8.11 12.79 -1.64
N ARG A 419 8.76 11.89 -0.89
CA ARG A 419 8.73 11.87 0.59
C ARG A 419 9.36 13.14 1.19
N LYS A 420 10.51 13.56 0.66
CA LYS A 420 11.21 14.80 1.04
C LYS A 420 10.31 16.03 0.79
N THR A 421 9.83 16.24 -0.43
CA THR A 421 9.02 17.43 -0.78
C THR A 421 7.76 17.56 0.08
N LYS A 422 7.03 16.45 0.27
CA LYS A 422 5.80 16.43 1.08
C LYS A 422 6.03 16.40 2.60
N HIS A 423 7.25 16.19 3.10
CA HIS A 423 7.54 15.86 4.52
C HIS A 423 6.72 14.64 5.00
N SER A 424 6.71 13.55 4.23
CA SER A 424 5.90 12.37 4.59
C SER A 424 6.75 11.12 4.90
N THR A 425 6.56 10.59 6.11
CA THR A 425 7.22 9.37 6.59
C THR A 425 6.72 8.11 5.88
N ARG A 426 5.44 8.05 5.48
CA ARG A 426 4.85 6.93 4.75
C ARG A 426 5.50 6.76 3.36
N GLY A 427 5.89 5.53 3.03
CA GLY A 427 6.50 5.14 1.75
C GLY A 427 5.51 4.99 0.58
N GLU A 428 4.23 5.35 0.76
CA GLU A 428 3.19 5.18 -0.25
C GLU A 428 2.14 6.31 -0.21
N GLU A 429 1.40 6.47 -1.30
CA GLU A 429 0.27 7.40 -1.46
C GLU A 429 -0.92 6.69 -2.13
N LEU A 430 -2.15 7.09 -1.79
CA LEU A 430 -3.34 6.78 -2.57
C LEU A 430 -3.75 8.03 -3.37
N LYS A 431 -4.08 7.85 -4.65
CA LYS A 431 -4.57 8.91 -5.54
C LYS A 431 -5.97 8.61 -6.05
N GLY A 432 -6.91 9.53 -5.80
CA GLY A 432 -8.27 9.45 -6.32
C GLY A 432 -8.40 10.10 -7.70
N TYR A 433 -8.95 9.38 -8.67
CA TYR A 433 -9.21 9.85 -10.04
C TYR A 433 -10.59 9.41 -10.52
N CYS A 434 -11.15 10.16 -11.47
CA CYS A 434 -12.29 9.73 -12.29
C CYS A 434 -11.89 9.84 -13.77
N TYR A 435 -12.52 9.06 -14.63
CA TYR A 435 -12.12 9.00 -16.04
C TYR A 435 -13.28 8.58 -16.95
N LEU A 436 -13.11 8.86 -18.24
CA LEU A 436 -13.98 8.48 -19.32
C LEU A 436 -13.13 8.01 -20.49
N VAL A 437 -13.47 6.85 -21.05
CA VAL A 437 -12.94 6.39 -22.34
C VAL A 437 -14.07 6.37 -23.35
N VAL A 438 -13.91 7.15 -24.40
CA VAL A 438 -14.78 7.18 -25.56
C VAL A 438 -14.11 6.39 -26.67
N ALA A 439 -14.89 5.56 -27.36
CA ALA A 439 -14.52 4.92 -28.61
C ALA A 439 -15.43 5.42 -29.73
N LYS A 440 -14.87 5.61 -30.93
CA LYS A 440 -15.65 5.81 -32.16
C LYS A 440 -16.03 4.44 -32.74
N GLY A 441 -17.23 4.35 -33.32
CA GLY A 441 -17.83 3.10 -33.76
C GLY A 441 -18.89 2.59 -32.77
N GLU A 442 -19.67 1.59 -33.19
CA GLU A 442 -20.72 0.98 -32.38
C GLU A 442 -20.16 0.25 -31.14
N ARG A 443 -21.00 0.12 -30.10
CA ARG A 443 -20.67 -0.68 -28.92
C ARG A 443 -20.63 -2.17 -29.28
N PRO A 444 -19.54 -2.92 -28.99
CA PRO A 444 -19.52 -4.37 -29.17
C PRO A 444 -20.63 -5.06 -28.37
N VAL A 445 -21.48 -5.80 -29.07
CA VAL A 445 -22.55 -6.61 -28.47
C VAL A 445 -22.07 -8.05 -28.29
N ALA A 446 -22.34 -8.63 -27.12
CA ALA A 446 -22.18 -10.07 -26.92
C ALA A 446 -23.36 -10.81 -27.56
N GLY A 447 -23.12 -11.40 -28.74
CA GLY A 447 -24.04 -12.34 -29.38
C GLY A 447 -24.13 -13.67 -28.61
N GLU A 448 -24.91 -14.63 -29.13
CA GLU A 448 -25.10 -15.91 -28.47
C GLU A 448 -23.78 -16.68 -28.25
N VAL A 449 -23.57 -17.15 -27.02
CA VAL A 449 -22.37 -17.89 -26.60
C VAL A 449 -22.76 -19.33 -26.28
N PRO A 450 -22.15 -20.34 -26.92
CA PRO A 450 -22.34 -21.74 -26.54
C PRO A 450 -22.07 -21.95 -25.05
N GLU A 451 -22.98 -22.66 -24.37
CA GLU A 451 -22.94 -22.77 -22.91
C GLU A 451 -21.64 -23.44 -22.40
N SER A 452 -20.96 -24.23 -23.24
CA SER A 452 -19.62 -24.78 -22.99
C SER A 452 -18.53 -23.70 -22.83
N ILE A 453 -18.45 -22.74 -23.77
CA ILE A 453 -17.49 -21.63 -23.71
C ILE A 453 -17.82 -20.71 -22.53
N LYS A 454 -19.11 -20.43 -22.32
CA LYS A 454 -19.61 -19.65 -21.19
C LYS A 454 -19.31 -20.32 -19.85
N ALA A 455 -19.45 -21.64 -19.74
CA ALA A 455 -19.08 -22.41 -18.56
C ALA A 455 -17.55 -22.36 -18.32
N ALA A 456 -16.72 -22.56 -19.35
CA ALA A 456 -15.27 -22.46 -19.25
C ALA A 456 -14.83 -21.07 -18.74
N GLY A 457 -15.33 -19.99 -19.35
CA GLY A 457 -15.05 -18.63 -18.91
C GLY A 457 -15.55 -18.29 -17.50
N ARG A 458 -16.49 -19.07 -16.95
CA ARG A 458 -17.06 -18.93 -15.61
C ARG A 458 -16.61 -20.00 -14.60
N MET A 459 -15.63 -20.84 -14.94
CA MET A 459 -15.12 -21.88 -14.06
C MET A 459 -13.61 -21.73 -13.86
N GLY A 460 -13.20 -21.38 -12.65
CA GLY A 460 -11.81 -21.47 -12.19
C GLY A 460 -11.58 -22.76 -11.42
N LYS A 461 -10.42 -22.89 -10.75
CA LYS A 461 -10.12 -24.08 -9.93
C LYS A 461 -11.20 -24.37 -8.88
N VAL A 462 -11.74 -23.34 -8.21
CA VAL A 462 -12.78 -23.48 -7.17
C VAL A 462 -14.10 -24.03 -7.73
N GLY A 463 -14.38 -23.82 -9.02
CA GLY A 463 -15.52 -24.37 -9.74
C GLY A 463 -15.32 -25.82 -10.12
N ARG A 464 -14.11 -26.19 -10.59
CA ARG A 464 -13.73 -27.58 -10.88
C ARG A 464 -13.74 -28.45 -9.62
N GLU A 465 -13.00 -28.02 -8.57
CA GLU A 465 -13.03 -28.61 -7.21
C GLU A 465 -14.48 -28.77 -6.67
N ALA A 466 -15.39 -27.87 -7.07
CA ALA A 466 -16.78 -27.91 -6.63
C ALA A 466 -17.66 -28.88 -7.42
N ALA A 467 -17.39 -29.06 -8.71
CA ALA A 467 -18.09 -29.98 -9.62
C ALA A 467 -17.62 -31.42 -9.41
N GLU A 468 -16.31 -31.65 -9.32
CA GLU A 468 -15.69 -32.94 -8.96
C GLU A 468 -16.27 -33.48 -7.64
N LYS A 469 -16.29 -32.64 -6.59
CA LYS A 469 -16.87 -33.01 -5.29
C LYS A 469 -18.42 -33.11 -5.30
N ALA A 470 -19.09 -32.65 -6.34
CA ALA A 470 -20.52 -32.92 -6.55
C ALA A 470 -20.74 -34.25 -7.28
N LEU A 471 -19.95 -34.53 -8.32
CA LEU A 471 -19.95 -35.78 -9.08
C LEU A 471 -19.64 -36.98 -8.17
N ALA A 472 -18.53 -36.92 -7.42
CA ALA A 472 -18.16 -37.94 -6.45
C ALA A 472 -19.25 -38.16 -5.37
N LYS A 473 -19.98 -37.10 -4.97
CA LYS A 473 -21.12 -37.22 -4.04
C LYS A 473 -22.34 -37.88 -4.68
N SER A 474 -22.53 -37.75 -6.00
CA SER A 474 -23.63 -38.40 -6.73
C SER A 474 -23.36 -39.86 -7.08
N GLN A 475 -22.10 -40.30 -7.15
CA GLN A 475 -21.71 -41.63 -7.59
C GLN A 475 -21.78 -42.72 -6.49
N GLY A 476 -21.76 -42.35 -5.20
CA GLY A 476 -21.92 -43.31 -4.11
C GLY A 476 -21.31 -42.88 -2.78
N ARG A 477 -21.43 -43.73 -1.77
CA ARG A 477 -20.73 -43.61 -0.49
C ARG A 477 -19.51 -44.54 -0.49
N ALA A 478 -18.36 -44.05 -0.03
CA ALA A 478 -17.31 -44.93 0.45
C ALA A 478 -17.82 -45.77 1.63
N VAL A 479 -17.42 -47.04 1.68
CA VAL A 479 -17.80 -47.99 2.72
C VAL A 479 -16.76 -47.94 3.85
N LEU A 480 -17.23 -47.90 5.10
CA LEU A 480 -16.36 -48.10 6.26
C LEU A 480 -16.17 -49.60 6.47
N ARG A 481 -14.91 -50.03 6.64
CA ARG A 481 -14.57 -51.42 6.95
C ARG A 481 -13.67 -51.44 8.19
N GLU A 482 -14.06 -52.24 9.19
CA GLU A 482 -13.19 -52.55 10.32
C GLU A 482 -12.17 -53.61 9.91
N VAL A 483 -10.95 -53.48 10.44
CA VAL A 483 -9.85 -54.45 10.28
C VAL A 483 -9.45 -54.92 11.67
N GLU A 484 -9.42 -56.23 11.90
CA GLU A 484 -9.14 -56.77 13.24
C GLU A 484 -7.67 -56.58 13.62
N GLY A 485 -7.46 -55.75 14.65
CA GLY A 485 -6.20 -55.45 15.31
C GLY A 485 -6.48 -54.77 16.65
N HIS A 486 -5.52 -54.78 17.58
CA HIS A 486 -5.72 -54.10 18.86
C HIS A 486 -5.69 -52.57 18.68
N GLU A 487 -6.73 -51.91 19.20
CA GLU A 487 -7.18 -50.54 18.87
C GLU A 487 -7.83 -50.41 17.47
N ALA A 488 -9.13 -50.14 17.45
CA ALA A 488 -9.95 -50.15 16.23
C ALA A 488 -9.69 -48.92 15.35
N ILE A 489 -9.06 -49.13 14.19
CA ILE A 489 -8.84 -48.11 13.16
C ILE A 489 -9.91 -48.27 12.09
N LEU A 490 -10.70 -47.20 11.87
CA LEU A 490 -11.66 -47.11 10.77
C LEU A 490 -10.99 -46.53 9.52
N GLU A 491 -10.66 -47.40 8.55
CA GLU A 491 -10.12 -46.96 7.26
C GLU A 491 -11.25 -46.58 6.29
N VAL A 492 -11.06 -45.48 5.56
CA VAL A 492 -11.98 -45.01 4.51
C VAL A 492 -11.40 -45.39 3.16
N VAL A 493 -11.68 -46.62 2.72
CA VAL A 493 -11.26 -47.09 1.40
C VAL A 493 -12.19 -46.50 0.33
N PRO A 494 -11.68 -45.74 -0.66
CA PRO A 494 -12.47 -45.38 -1.83
C PRO A 494 -12.62 -46.62 -2.72
N GLU A 495 -13.86 -47.07 -2.91
CA GLU A 495 -14.13 -48.09 -3.92
C GLU A 495 -13.94 -47.50 -5.33
N TYR A 496 -13.35 -48.30 -6.22
CA TYR A 496 -13.01 -48.01 -7.62
C TYR A 496 -11.72 -47.20 -7.87
N GLU A 497 -10.68 -47.89 -8.38
CA GLU A 497 -9.61 -47.27 -9.18
C GLU A 497 -10.21 -46.79 -10.51
N ALA A 498 -10.68 -45.55 -10.54
CA ALA A 498 -11.06 -44.91 -11.79
C ALA A 498 -9.80 -44.65 -12.64
N ALA A 499 -9.61 -45.46 -13.68
CA ALA A 499 -8.62 -45.17 -14.72
C ALA A 499 -8.81 -43.75 -15.28
N PRO A 500 -7.75 -43.03 -15.67
CA PRO A 500 -7.83 -41.62 -16.07
C PRO A 500 -8.41 -41.45 -17.49
N GLU A 501 -9.68 -41.83 -17.68
CA GLU A 501 -10.45 -41.55 -18.89
C GLU A 501 -10.73 -40.04 -18.99
N GLN A 502 -9.82 -39.38 -19.72
CA GLN A 502 -10.04 -38.18 -20.53
C GLN A 502 -11.20 -37.29 -20.09
N ASN A 503 -10.93 -36.45 -19.09
CA ASN A 503 -11.89 -35.52 -18.51
C ASN A 503 -12.49 -34.60 -19.60
N ALA A 504 -13.71 -34.90 -20.05
CA ALA A 504 -14.30 -34.39 -21.31
C ALA A 504 -14.81 -32.93 -21.24
N ALA A 505 -14.10 -32.07 -20.51
CA ALA A 505 -14.11 -30.64 -20.77
C ALA A 505 -13.46 -30.42 -22.15
N ALA A 506 -14.29 -30.26 -23.19
CA ALA A 506 -13.82 -30.01 -24.54
C ALA A 506 -12.78 -28.88 -24.55
N LYS A 507 -11.67 -29.07 -25.30
CA LYS A 507 -10.62 -28.05 -25.45
C LYS A 507 -11.19 -26.84 -26.21
N VAL A 508 -11.79 -25.92 -25.47
CA VAL A 508 -12.16 -24.59 -25.94
C VAL A 508 -10.86 -23.86 -26.30
N ASP A 509 -10.80 -23.29 -27.49
CA ASP A 509 -9.69 -22.42 -27.89
C ASP A 509 -9.63 -21.22 -26.93
N GLU A 510 -8.47 -21.04 -26.29
CA GLU A 510 -8.24 -20.01 -25.30
C GLU A 510 -8.28 -18.60 -25.92
N ALA A 511 -7.87 -18.45 -27.19
CA ALA A 511 -7.94 -17.18 -27.90
C ALA A 511 -9.40 -16.77 -28.20
N GLU A 512 -10.22 -17.69 -28.69
CA GLU A 512 -11.66 -17.48 -28.90
C GLU A 512 -12.41 -17.25 -27.57
N LEU A 513 -12.04 -17.97 -26.50
CA LEU A 513 -12.58 -17.72 -25.16
C LEU A 513 -12.26 -16.30 -24.68
N GLU A 514 -11.00 -15.87 -24.77
CA GLU A 514 -10.57 -14.53 -24.34
C GLU A 514 -11.24 -13.43 -25.19
N MET A 515 -11.34 -13.63 -26.51
CA MET A 515 -12.02 -12.71 -27.43
C MET A 515 -13.50 -12.53 -27.08
N ARG A 516 -14.21 -13.63 -26.79
CA ARG A 516 -15.63 -13.58 -26.36
C ARG A 516 -15.78 -12.91 -25.00
N LEU A 517 -14.92 -13.22 -24.03
CA LEU A 517 -14.95 -12.58 -22.71
C LEU A 517 -14.69 -11.07 -22.79
N ARG A 518 -13.83 -10.59 -23.71
CA ARG A 518 -13.66 -9.15 -23.97
C ARG A 518 -14.93 -8.50 -24.53
N LYS A 519 -15.60 -9.13 -25.49
CA LYS A 519 -16.90 -8.64 -26.02
C LYS A 519 -17.97 -8.59 -24.92
N GLU A 520 -18.01 -9.61 -24.05
CA GLU A 520 -18.94 -9.66 -22.91
C GLU A 520 -18.65 -8.60 -21.82
N ALA A 521 -17.38 -8.24 -21.63
CA ALA A 521 -16.96 -7.26 -20.62
C ALA A 521 -17.52 -5.83 -20.84
N TYR A 522 -18.06 -5.53 -22.03
CA TYR A 522 -18.75 -4.28 -22.32
C TYR A 522 -20.09 -4.12 -21.59
N SER A 523 -20.74 -5.23 -21.18
CA SER A 523 -22.02 -5.24 -20.46
C SER A 523 -21.91 -5.64 -18.98
N TRP A 524 -20.74 -6.10 -18.51
CA TRP A 524 -20.57 -6.55 -17.13
C TRP A 524 -20.75 -5.41 -16.10
N PRO A 525 -21.56 -5.59 -15.05
CA PRO A 525 -21.71 -4.60 -13.98
C PRO A 525 -20.38 -4.11 -13.39
N ARG A 526 -20.19 -2.79 -13.36
CA ARG A 526 -19.02 -2.11 -12.79
C ARG A 526 -19.25 -1.81 -11.32
N LEU A 527 -18.39 -2.31 -10.44
CA LEU A 527 -18.54 -2.14 -9.00
C LEU A 527 -18.29 -0.68 -8.58
N VAL A 528 -19.33 -0.01 -8.08
CA VAL A 528 -19.30 1.42 -7.69
C VAL A 528 -18.96 1.64 -6.22
N ALA A 529 -18.89 0.58 -5.42
CA ALA A 529 -18.34 0.61 -4.05
C ALA A 529 -17.61 -0.71 -3.71
N SER A 530 -16.90 -0.72 -2.58
CA SER A 530 -16.23 -1.91 -2.04
C SER A 530 -17.25 -3.01 -1.65
N PRO A 531 -17.08 -4.27 -2.10
CA PRO A 531 -18.01 -5.35 -1.74
C PRO A 531 -18.10 -5.62 -0.24
N LEU A 532 -19.32 -5.78 0.27
CA LEU A 532 -19.64 -6.11 1.65
C LEU A 532 -19.52 -7.63 1.86
N LYS A 533 -18.37 -8.08 2.39
CA LYS A 533 -17.98 -9.49 2.48
C LYS A 533 -18.33 -10.08 3.86
N ARG A 534 -19.45 -10.81 3.96
CA ARG A 534 -19.91 -11.49 5.20
C ARG A 534 -19.62 -13.00 5.16
N LYS A 535 -19.98 -13.75 6.21
CA LYS A 535 -19.88 -15.22 6.24
C LYS A 535 -20.96 -15.82 5.33
N GLY A 536 -20.56 -16.59 4.32
CA GLY A 536 -21.47 -17.28 3.39
C GLY A 536 -22.14 -16.42 2.31
N HIS A 537 -22.06 -15.09 2.38
CA HIS A 537 -22.60 -14.18 1.36
C HIS A 537 -21.72 -12.93 1.14
N VAL A 538 -21.75 -12.38 -0.08
CA VAL A 538 -21.14 -11.10 -0.44
C VAL A 538 -22.20 -10.24 -1.11
N THR A 539 -22.39 -9.01 -0.63
CA THR A 539 -23.29 -8.02 -1.22
C THR A 539 -22.47 -6.94 -1.92
N MET A 540 -22.91 -6.52 -3.10
CA MET A 540 -22.15 -5.69 -4.04
C MET A 540 -23.08 -4.63 -4.63
N ASP A 541 -22.64 -3.37 -4.68
CA ASP A 541 -23.36 -2.31 -5.38
C ASP A 541 -22.64 -2.01 -6.70
N ALA A 542 -23.35 -2.15 -7.81
CA ALA A 542 -22.79 -2.07 -9.16
C ALA A 542 -23.63 -1.16 -10.07
N CYS A 543 -22.98 -0.42 -10.96
CA CYS A 543 -23.63 0.21 -12.10
C CYS A 543 -23.73 -0.82 -13.23
N THR A 544 -24.89 -0.94 -13.87
CA THR A 544 -25.22 -2.05 -14.78
C THR A 544 -25.48 -1.61 -16.23
N ALA A 545 -25.60 -2.58 -17.14
CA ALA A 545 -25.87 -2.32 -18.56
C ALA A 545 -27.21 -1.60 -18.80
N GLU A 546 -28.19 -1.81 -17.92
CA GLU A 546 -29.50 -1.13 -17.94
C GLU A 546 -29.43 0.34 -17.46
N GLY A 547 -28.23 0.85 -17.14
CA GLY A 547 -28.01 2.24 -16.74
C GLY A 547 -28.48 2.61 -15.34
N ASN A 548 -28.73 1.62 -14.48
CA ASN A 548 -29.11 1.82 -13.09
C ASN A 548 -28.09 1.22 -12.11
N ILE A 549 -28.24 1.52 -10.82
CA ILE A 549 -27.40 0.95 -9.75
C ILE A 549 -28.17 -0.20 -9.11
N GLN A 550 -27.56 -1.38 -9.08
CA GLN A 550 -28.15 -2.57 -8.49
C GLN A 550 -27.33 -3.06 -7.29
N ARG A 551 -28.04 -3.34 -6.19
CA ARG A 551 -27.52 -4.13 -5.08
C ARG A 551 -27.74 -5.60 -5.39
N ILE A 552 -26.63 -6.29 -5.62
CA ILE A 552 -26.55 -7.70 -5.95
C ILE A 552 -25.99 -8.47 -4.74
N THR A 553 -26.39 -9.73 -4.54
CA THR A 553 -25.80 -10.60 -3.50
C THR A 553 -25.51 -12.00 -4.05
N PHE A 554 -24.27 -12.47 -3.82
CA PHE A 554 -23.82 -13.82 -4.16
C PHE A 554 -23.63 -14.63 -2.89
N SER A 555 -24.26 -15.82 -2.82
CA SER A 555 -24.18 -16.73 -1.67
C SER A 555 -23.41 -18.01 -2.02
N LYS A 556 -22.64 -18.51 -1.04
CA LYS A 556 -21.84 -19.74 -1.15
C LYS A 556 -22.70 -20.99 -1.44
N SER A 557 -23.98 -20.95 -1.07
CA SER A 557 -24.95 -22.03 -1.33
C SER A 557 -25.45 -22.09 -2.77
N LEU A 558 -25.53 -20.95 -3.48
CA LEU A 558 -26.06 -20.90 -4.86
C LEU A 558 -24.98 -21.08 -5.94
N SER A 559 -23.71 -20.75 -5.65
CA SER A 559 -22.54 -21.09 -6.46
C SER A 559 -21.26 -20.86 -5.66
N LYS A 560 -20.35 -21.84 -5.62
CA LYS A 560 -19.06 -21.69 -4.93
C LYS A 560 -18.11 -20.74 -5.69
N GLN A 561 -18.06 -20.82 -7.02
CA GLN A 561 -17.16 -20.01 -7.84
C GLN A 561 -17.56 -18.53 -7.85
N SER A 562 -18.83 -18.18 -8.12
CA SER A 562 -19.21 -16.75 -8.14
C SER A 562 -19.18 -16.11 -6.75
N TYR A 563 -19.43 -16.89 -5.68
CA TYR A 563 -19.17 -16.43 -4.30
C TYR A 563 -17.67 -16.21 -4.01
N HIS A 564 -16.79 -17.12 -4.45
CA HIS A 564 -15.34 -16.95 -4.32
C HIS A 564 -14.87 -15.69 -5.06
N ASP A 565 -15.33 -15.50 -6.28
CA ASP A 565 -14.93 -14.36 -7.11
C ASP A 565 -15.49 -13.05 -6.56
N ALA A 566 -16.73 -13.04 -6.05
CA ALA A 566 -17.29 -11.90 -5.31
C ALA A 566 -16.49 -11.56 -4.04
N ARG A 567 -15.92 -12.57 -3.35
CA ARG A 567 -15.00 -12.34 -2.22
C ARG A 567 -13.65 -11.78 -2.67
N LYS A 568 -13.16 -12.12 -3.85
CA LYS A 568 -11.89 -11.61 -4.40
C LYS A 568 -12.02 -10.25 -5.08
N ALA A 569 -13.20 -9.90 -5.58
CA ALA A 569 -13.50 -8.62 -6.22
C ALA A 569 -13.29 -7.41 -5.29
N SER A 570 -12.97 -6.27 -5.90
CA SER A 570 -12.64 -4.99 -5.28
C SER A 570 -13.40 -3.83 -5.93
N TRP A 571 -13.39 -2.65 -5.31
CA TRP A 571 -14.02 -1.45 -5.87
C TRP A 571 -13.43 -1.12 -7.25
N GLY A 572 -14.29 -0.97 -8.26
CA GLY A 572 -13.89 -0.69 -9.63
C GLY A 572 -13.57 -1.91 -10.51
N ASP A 573 -13.68 -3.15 -10.01
CA ASP A 573 -13.71 -4.33 -10.89
C ASP A 573 -15.02 -4.34 -11.72
N LEU A 574 -14.98 -5.00 -12.89
CA LEU A 574 -16.18 -5.53 -13.55
C LEU A 574 -16.55 -6.87 -12.91
N PHE A 575 -17.84 -7.17 -12.78
CA PHE A 575 -18.30 -8.43 -12.21
C PHE A 575 -19.09 -9.28 -13.22
N PRO A 576 -18.59 -10.46 -13.64
CA PRO A 576 -19.09 -11.18 -14.82
C PRO A 576 -20.26 -12.12 -14.53
N TYR A 577 -20.90 -12.06 -13.36
CA TYR A 577 -21.95 -13.00 -12.98
C TYR A 577 -23.31 -12.32 -12.84
N SER A 578 -24.31 -12.83 -13.56
CA SER A 578 -25.71 -12.47 -13.37
C SER A 578 -26.19 -12.87 -11.96
N PRO A 579 -27.05 -12.08 -11.31
CA PRO A 579 -27.55 -12.38 -9.97
C PRO A 579 -28.56 -13.54 -10.01
N LYS A 580 -28.37 -14.58 -9.18
CA LYS A 580 -29.34 -15.69 -9.02
C LYS A 580 -30.56 -15.34 -8.16
N ALA A 581 -30.52 -14.23 -7.43
CA ALA A 581 -31.65 -13.66 -6.70
C ALA A 581 -32.03 -12.32 -7.36
N LYS A 582 -33.31 -11.91 -7.27
CA LYS A 582 -33.76 -10.64 -7.89
C LYS A 582 -32.95 -9.46 -7.32
N PRO A 583 -32.24 -8.68 -8.15
CA PRO A 583 -31.44 -7.56 -7.68
C PRO A 583 -32.33 -6.42 -7.18
N VAL A 584 -31.80 -5.61 -6.26
CA VAL A 584 -32.50 -4.44 -5.72
C VAL A 584 -31.94 -3.17 -6.37
N ILE A 585 -32.74 -2.51 -7.20
CA ILE A 585 -32.38 -1.22 -7.79
C ILE A 585 -32.27 -0.16 -6.69
N ARG A 586 -31.27 0.72 -6.78
CA ARG A 586 -31.02 1.81 -5.83
C ARG A 586 -31.35 3.17 -6.45
N ASP A 587 -32.36 3.82 -5.89
CA ASP A 587 -32.80 5.18 -6.22
C ASP A 587 -31.99 6.26 -5.47
N ARG A 588 -31.73 6.05 -4.18
CA ARG A 588 -31.16 7.05 -3.24
C ARG A 588 -29.64 6.94 -3.04
N GLY A 589 -28.90 6.58 -4.07
CA GLY A 589 -27.44 6.40 -4.01
C GLY A 589 -26.97 5.18 -3.19
N ILE A 590 -25.66 5.04 -3.01
CA ILE A 590 -24.99 3.86 -2.49
C ILE A 590 -24.77 3.95 -0.96
N ARG A 591 -24.32 5.10 -0.46
CA ARG A 591 -23.86 5.31 0.92
C ARG A 591 -24.91 6.01 1.81
N ARG A 592 -25.71 5.22 2.54
CA ARG A 592 -26.31 5.65 3.81
C ARG A 592 -26.19 4.53 4.85
N LEU A 593 -25.23 4.67 5.76
CA LEU A 593 -25.16 3.94 7.04
C LEU A 593 -24.40 4.69 8.15
N ASN A 594 -23.91 5.90 7.89
CA ASN A 594 -23.42 6.85 8.89
C ASN A 594 -24.37 8.07 8.91
N GLN A 595 -24.44 8.77 10.05
CA GLN A 595 -25.09 10.08 10.17
C GLN A 595 -24.31 11.17 9.40
N PRO A 596 -24.97 12.28 9.02
CA PRO A 596 -24.27 13.42 8.42
C PRO A 596 -23.42 14.16 9.48
N GLU A 597 -22.17 14.46 9.12
CA GLU A 597 -21.42 15.56 9.74
C GLU A 597 -21.77 16.85 8.97
N ASN A 598 -21.81 18.00 9.65
CA ASN A 598 -22.23 19.28 9.03
C ASN A 598 -21.33 19.64 7.83
N SER A 599 -21.94 19.92 6.68
CA SER A 599 -21.26 20.11 5.40
C SER A 599 -21.79 21.30 4.59
N GLU A 600 -22.04 22.42 5.28
CA GLU A 600 -22.64 23.65 4.71
C GLU A 600 -21.86 24.18 3.51
N ASP A 601 -20.52 24.23 3.58
CA ASP A 601 -19.64 24.65 2.47
C ASP A 601 -19.80 23.78 1.21
N SER A 602 -19.95 22.46 1.34
CA SER A 602 -20.10 21.57 0.18
C SER A 602 -21.51 21.55 -0.36
N ASP A 603 -22.50 21.75 0.49
CA ASP A 603 -23.91 21.82 0.08
C ASP A 603 -24.18 23.13 -0.66
N ALA A 604 -23.56 24.24 -0.26
CA ALA A 604 -23.58 25.50 -1.01
C ALA A 604 -22.97 25.36 -2.42
N LEU A 605 -21.79 24.74 -2.54
CA LEU A 605 -21.15 24.52 -3.84
C LEU A 605 -21.96 23.56 -4.75
N ILE A 606 -22.65 22.58 -4.16
CA ILE A 606 -23.55 21.68 -4.90
C ILE A 606 -24.84 22.39 -5.31
N ALA A 607 -25.37 23.31 -4.48
CA ALA A 607 -26.52 24.13 -4.82
C ALA A 607 -26.20 25.11 -5.97
N GLU A 608 -25.08 25.85 -5.90
CA GLU A 608 -24.60 26.75 -6.96
C GLU A 608 -24.45 26.01 -8.31
N LEU A 609 -23.95 24.76 -8.29
CA LEU A 609 -23.83 23.88 -9.46
C LEU A 609 -25.15 23.22 -9.93
N LEU A 610 -26.24 23.34 -9.17
CA LEU A 610 -27.58 22.87 -9.53
C LEU A 610 -28.47 24.02 -10.00
N GLU A 611 -28.39 25.19 -9.37
CA GLU A 611 -29.02 26.43 -9.82
C GLU A 611 -28.49 26.85 -11.20
N ALA A 612 -27.19 26.69 -11.45
CA ALA A 612 -26.59 26.83 -12.78
C ALA A 612 -27.06 25.81 -13.83
N ASN A 613 -27.88 24.80 -13.47
CA ASN A 613 -28.62 23.96 -14.43
C ASN A 613 -30.12 24.35 -14.51
N ALA A 614 -30.65 25.09 -13.53
CA ALA A 614 -32.01 25.62 -13.58
C ALA A 614 -32.10 26.84 -14.52
N GLU A 615 -31.01 27.61 -14.63
CA GLU A 615 -30.88 28.63 -15.68
C GLU A 615 -30.76 28.01 -17.10
N GLU A 616 -30.30 26.76 -17.23
CA GLU A 616 -30.22 26.05 -18.53
C GLU A 616 -31.61 25.67 -19.09
N GLU A 617 -32.71 25.74 -18.31
CA GLU A 617 -34.10 25.62 -18.81
C GLU A 617 -34.75 26.98 -19.19
N MET A 618 -34.03 28.11 -19.06
CA MET A 618 -34.60 29.45 -19.25
C MET A 618 -34.00 30.29 -20.40
N ASP A 619 -33.13 29.71 -21.24
CA ASP A 619 -32.52 30.39 -22.40
C ASP A 619 -32.86 29.76 -23.78
N GLU A 620 -33.98 29.03 -23.90
CA GLU A 620 -34.57 28.71 -25.23
C GLU A 620 -35.23 29.93 -25.91
N ARG A 621 -34.94 31.15 -25.43
CA ARG A 621 -35.51 32.41 -25.96
C ARG A 621 -34.52 33.26 -26.76
N SER A 622 -33.22 32.99 -26.69
CA SER A 622 -32.22 33.63 -27.57
C SER A 622 -32.16 33.00 -28.97
N SER A 623 -32.64 31.75 -29.14
CA SER A 623 -32.61 31.00 -30.40
C SER A 623 -33.79 31.25 -31.37
N LEU A 624 -34.77 32.07 -30.99
CA LEU A 624 -35.92 32.39 -31.86
C LEU A 624 -35.65 33.55 -32.83
N GLU A 625 -34.78 34.49 -32.47
CA GLU A 625 -34.47 35.67 -33.33
C GLU A 625 -33.65 35.28 -34.59
N GLU A 626 -32.86 34.20 -34.54
CA GLU A 626 -32.17 33.67 -35.73
C GLU A 626 -33.09 32.85 -36.67
N LEU A 627 -34.27 32.43 -36.20
CA LEU A 627 -35.24 31.68 -37.02
C LEU A 627 -36.16 32.61 -37.84
N GLU A 628 -36.51 33.80 -37.34
CA GLU A 628 -37.23 34.80 -38.14
C GLU A 628 -36.40 35.26 -39.36
N ALA A 629 -35.06 35.24 -39.27
CA ALA A 629 -34.16 35.52 -40.39
C ALA A 629 -34.27 34.52 -41.56
N MET A 630 -34.99 33.39 -41.39
CA MET A 630 -35.24 32.38 -42.43
C MET A 630 -36.71 32.30 -42.90
N GLY A 631 -37.58 33.22 -42.46
CA GLY A 631 -38.79 33.59 -43.22
C GLY A 631 -40.00 32.64 -43.14
N ILE A 632 -40.22 31.93 -42.03
CA ILE A 632 -41.41 31.10 -41.79
C ILE A 632 -42.31 31.77 -40.73
N LYS A 633 -43.63 31.82 -40.97
CA LYS A 633 -44.64 32.38 -40.05
C LYS A 633 -45.75 31.37 -39.72
N LEU A 634 -46.32 31.45 -38.51
CA LEU A 634 -47.71 31.13 -38.10
C LEU A 634 -47.91 31.63 -36.63
N PRO A 635 -49.11 31.59 -35.99
CA PRO A 635 -49.62 32.76 -35.25
C PRO A 635 -49.52 32.74 -33.71
N GLN A 636 -49.82 33.90 -33.11
CA GLN A 636 -49.87 34.17 -31.66
C GLN A 636 -51.22 33.80 -30.99
N ALA A 637 -51.18 33.62 -29.67
CA ALA A 637 -52.31 33.78 -28.74
C ALA A 637 -51.79 34.37 -27.40
N GLU A 638 -52.66 34.99 -26.59
CA GLU A 638 -52.26 35.95 -25.55
C GLU A 638 -52.35 35.45 -24.08
N ILE A 639 -51.44 35.98 -23.23
CA ILE A 639 -51.64 36.63 -21.90
C ILE A 639 -52.52 35.88 -20.85
N VAL A 640 -52.06 35.68 -19.59
CA VAL A 640 -52.21 36.59 -18.42
C VAL A 640 -50.97 36.59 -17.49
N ARG A 641 -50.74 37.69 -16.76
CA ARG A 641 -49.70 37.89 -15.72
C ARG A 641 -50.31 38.46 -14.43
N GLU A 642 -49.71 38.12 -13.28
CA GLU A 642 -49.70 38.88 -12.01
C GLU A 642 -48.45 38.42 -11.20
N THR A 643 -47.82 39.16 -10.28
CA THR A 643 -47.36 40.58 -10.21
C THR A 643 -46.25 40.66 -9.14
N GLN A 644 -45.37 41.68 -9.13
CA GLN A 644 -44.21 41.76 -8.21
C GLN A 644 -44.32 42.84 -7.12
N GLY A 645 -43.58 42.67 -6.02
CA GLY A 645 -43.00 43.78 -5.24
C GLY A 645 -42.54 43.42 -3.81
N PRO A 646 -41.84 44.32 -3.09
CA PRO A 646 -40.89 45.33 -3.62
C PRO A 646 -39.67 45.63 -2.70
N PHE A 647 -38.62 46.27 -3.26
CA PHE A 647 -37.41 46.85 -2.60
C PHE A 647 -36.46 45.88 -1.86
N ALA A 648 -35.13 45.89 -1.98
CA ALA A 648 -34.10 46.76 -2.58
C ALA A 648 -33.65 48.02 -1.79
N LYS A 649 -32.62 47.85 -0.93
CA LYS A 649 -31.40 48.71 -0.81
C LYS A 649 -30.49 48.21 0.34
N GLY A 650 -29.16 48.26 0.13
CA GLY A 650 -28.16 47.91 1.16
C GLY A 650 -27.25 49.08 1.56
N GLN A 651 -26.46 48.92 2.62
CA GLN A 651 -25.39 49.84 3.01
C GLN A 651 -24.10 49.11 3.45
N ARG A 652 -22.94 49.73 3.18
CA ARG A 652 -21.63 49.31 3.68
C ARG A 652 -21.23 50.14 4.91
N ARG A 653 -20.46 49.57 5.84
CA ARG A 653 -19.51 50.35 6.67
C ARG A 653 -18.25 49.54 7.02
N ARG A 654 -17.21 50.26 7.45
CA ARG A 654 -15.84 49.75 7.67
C ARG A 654 -15.61 49.41 9.15
N TYR A 655 -14.72 48.46 9.42
CA TYR A 655 -14.05 48.34 10.72
C TYR A 655 -12.66 48.96 10.66
N THR A 656 -12.27 49.61 11.76
CA THR A 656 -10.97 50.30 11.92
C THR A 656 -10.10 49.58 12.94
N THR A 657 -8.79 49.52 12.67
CA THR A 657 -7.79 48.97 13.58
C THR A 657 -7.55 49.88 14.79
N ALA A 658 -7.54 49.31 15.99
CA ALA A 658 -6.96 49.92 17.18
C ALA A 658 -6.27 48.85 18.04
N SER A 659 -5.04 49.10 18.47
CA SER A 659 -4.19 48.17 19.22
C SER A 659 -3.98 48.63 20.65
N HIS A 660 -4.15 47.73 21.63
CA HIS A 660 -3.68 47.97 22.99
C HIS A 660 -2.92 46.76 23.56
N LEU A 661 -1.66 47.01 23.93
CA LEU A 661 -0.82 46.12 24.73
C LEU A 661 -0.90 46.53 26.21
N ARG A 662 -1.04 45.56 27.13
CA ARG A 662 -0.53 45.67 28.50
C ARG A 662 -0.14 44.28 29.06
N PRO A 663 0.78 44.21 30.06
CA PRO A 663 1.71 43.08 30.14
C PRO A 663 1.62 42.19 31.40
N LEU A 664 2.16 40.97 31.24
CA LEU A 664 2.92 40.17 32.21
C LEU A 664 2.24 39.34 33.33
N SER A 665 2.99 38.30 33.72
CA SER A 665 2.94 37.47 34.92
C SER A 665 1.68 36.66 35.26
N ARG A 666 1.69 35.37 34.87
CA ARG A 666 1.17 34.24 35.67
C ARG A 666 2.11 33.03 35.51
N PRO A 667 2.28 32.18 36.54
CA PRO A 667 3.23 31.07 36.48
C PRO A 667 2.75 29.96 35.55
N SER A 668 3.70 29.23 34.94
CA SER A 668 3.44 28.12 34.04
C SER A 668 2.92 26.89 34.81
N ALA A 669 1.61 26.72 34.87
CA ALA A 669 1.01 25.44 35.22
C ALA A 669 1.50 24.36 34.21
N PRO A 670 1.80 23.12 34.65
CA PRO A 670 2.27 22.08 33.76
C PRO A 670 1.22 21.78 32.69
N SER A 671 1.65 21.69 31.43
CA SER A 671 0.77 21.42 30.30
C SER A 671 0.21 20.00 30.38
N GLN A 672 -0.95 19.85 31.02
CA GLN A 672 -1.76 18.64 30.94
C GLN A 672 -2.20 18.45 29.49
N ARG A 673 -1.45 17.62 28.75
CA ARG A 673 -1.83 17.16 27.42
C ARG A 673 -3.12 16.34 27.52
N ARG A 674 -4.27 16.99 27.34
CA ARG A 674 -5.57 16.33 27.21
C ARG A 674 -5.44 15.27 26.11
N SER A 675 -5.72 14.02 26.45
CA SER A 675 -5.69 12.89 25.53
C SER A 675 -7.08 12.26 25.47
N MET A 676 -7.50 11.82 24.29
CA MET A 676 -8.81 11.20 24.08
C MET A 676 -8.94 9.81 24.72
N SER A 677 -7.85 9.28 25.30
CA SER A 677 -7.83 8.04 26.08
C SER A 677 -6.73 8.11 27.14
N ALA A 678 -6.93 7.37 28.24
CA ALA A 678 -5.88 7.20 29.23
C ALA A 678 -4.68 6.46 28.60
N ARG A 679 -3.52 7.11 28.59
CA ARG A 679 -2.24 6.46 28.32
C ARG A 679 -1.51 6.28 29.65
N PRO A 680 -0.66 5.24 29.80
CA PRO A 680 0.27 5.19 30.92
C PRO A 680 1.05 6.50 30.98
N ALA A 681 1.01 7.17 32.13
CA ALA A 681 1.89 8.30 32.36
C ALA A 681 3.34 7.82 32.22
N ALA A 682 4.23 8.71 31.78
CA ALA A 682 5.67 8.48 31.85
C ALA A 682 6.12 8.58 33.32
N SER A 683 5.77 7.54 34.09
CA SER A 683 6.41 7.26 35.38
C SER A 683 7.93 7.27 35.18
N PRO A 684 8.72 7.76 36.15
CA PRO A 684 10.17 7.60 36.12
C PRO A 684 10.50 6.11 36.24
N GLN A 685 10.53 5.42 35.09
CA GLN A 685 10.89 4.02 35.00
C GLN A 685 12.30 3.85 35.54
N THR A 686 12.48 2.95 36.50
CA THR A 686 13.82 2.50 36.87
C THR A 686 14.46 1.92 35.61
N ILE A 687 15.56 2.53 35.16
CA ILE A 687 16.22 2.18 33.90
C ILE A 687 16.96 0.86 34.10
N ARG A 688 16.20 -0.24 34.06
CA ARG A 688 16.73 -1.60 34.08
C ARG A 688 17.60 -1.78 32.83
N THR A 689 18.79 -2.34 33.01
CA THR A 689 19.71 -2.66 31.91
C THR A 689 19.08 -3.66 30.94
N LYS A 690 19.45 -3.55 29.66
CA LYS A 690 19.04 -4.50 28.62
C LYS A 690 19.66 -5.87 28.91
N LYS A 691 18.83 -6.91 29.00
CA LYS A 691 19.26 -8.31 29.04
C LYS A 691 19.89 -8.67 27.70
N THR A 692 21.13 -9.14 27.74
CA THR A 692 21.94 -9.58 26.60
C THR A 692 22.17 -11.08 26.65
N LEU A 693 22.56 -11.70 25.52
CA LEU A 693 22.90 -13.12 25.45
C LEU A 693 23.89 -13.56 26.53
N ALA A 694 24.95 -12.77 26.75
CA ALA A 694 25.93 -13.02 27.80
C ALA A 694 25.31 -12.99 29.19
N SER A 695 24.48 -11.98 29.52
CA SER A 695 23.82 -11.90 30.83
C SER A 695 22.84 -13.04 31.09
N LEU A 696 22.16 -13.52 30.05
CA LEU A 696 21.24 -14.67 30.13
C LEU A 696 22.01 -15.98 30.31
N LEU A 697 23.14 -16.15 29.62
CA LEU A 697 24.02 -17.30 29.82
C LEU A 697 24.62 -17.32 31.24
N THR A 698 25.08 -16.18 31.76
CA THR A 698 25.57 -16.09 33.15
C THR A 698 24.45 -16.44 34.16
N GLN A 699 23.22 -16.00 33.92
CA GLN A 699 22.05 -16.32 34.75
C GLN A 699 21.71 -17.83 34.70
N ALA A 700 21.77 -18.45 33.51
CA ALA A 700 21.64 -19.90 33.36
C ALA A 700 22.76 -20.69 34.08
N GLN A 701 24.00 -20.18 34.04
CA GLN A 701 25.17 -20.80 34.66
C GLN A 701 25.21 -20.64 36.19
N SER A 702 24.61 -19.58 36.75
CA SER A 702 24.42 -19.43 38.21
C SER A 702 23.29 -20.31 38.76
N GLY A 703 22.47 -20.91 37.89
CA GLY A 703 21.29 -21.69 38.26
C GLY A 703 20.05 -20.84 38.57
N GLU A 704 20.07 -19.55 38.27
CA GLU A 704 18.91 -18.66 38.38
C GLU A 704 17.98 -18.86 37.16
N PRO A 705 16.71 -19.30 37.34
CA PRO A 705 15.86 -19.59 36.18
C PRO A 705 15.51 -18.34 35.36
N ILE A 706 15.76 -18.40 34.05
CA ILE A 706 15.41 -17.32 33.11
C ILE A 706 13.88 -17.23 32.94
N THR A 707 13.34 -16.03 33.10
CA THR A 707 11.91 -15.74 32.96
C THR A 707 11.55 -15.27 31.55
N CYS A 708 10.71 -16.03 30.85
CA CYS A 708 10.16 -15.65 29.55
C CYS A 708 8.63 -15.74 29.56
N LEU A 709 7.97 -14.78 28.90
CA LEU A 709 6.56 -14.89 28.48
C LEU A 709 6.42 -14.43 27.03
N THR A 710 5.33 -14.82 26.38
CA THR A 710 4.97 -14.21 25.10
C THR A 710 4.50 -12.76 25.26
N ALA A 711 4.69 -11.94 24.24
CA ALA A 711 4.12 -10.60 24.16
C ALA A 711 3.74 -10.29 22.71
N TYR A 712 2.62 -9.61 22.51
CA TYR A 712 2.03 -9.39 21.18
C TYR A 712 1.70 -7.93 20.89
N ASP A 713 1.62 -7.08 21.91
CA ASP A 713 1.23 -5.69 21.78
C ASP A 713 1.97 -4.78 22.77
N TYR A 714 1.68 -3.48 22.71
CA TYR A 714 2.32 -2.50 23.58
C TYR A 714 1.93 -2.65 25.07
N PRO A 715 0.66 -2.91 25.44
CA PRO A 715 0.28 -3.27 26.82
C PRO A 715 1.01 -4.50 27.39
N THR A 716 1.01 -5.64 26.70
CA THR A 716 1.67 -6.88 27.18
C THR A 716 3.19 -6.70 27.30
N ALA A 717 3.80 -5.94 26.39
CA ALA A 717 5.22 -5.61 26.46
C ALA A 717 5.54 -4.60 27.58
N LEU A 718 4.63 -3.68 27.91
CA LEU A 718 4.76 -2.83 29.10
C LEU A 718 4.62 -3.62 30.41
N LEU A 719 3.70 -4.60 30.47
CA LEU A 719 3.62 -5.52 31.62
C LEU A 719 4.92 -6.31 31.78
N SER A 720 5.47 -6.83 30.68
CA SER A 720 6.77 -7.51 30.67
C SER A 720 7.91 -6.61 31.19
N GLN A 721 7.89 -5.33 30.81
CA GLN A 721 8.84 -4.31 31.26
C GLN A 721 8.72 -3.97 32.75
N THR A 722 7.50 -3.83 33.29
CA THR A 722 7.28 -3.41 34.68
C THR A 722 7.43 -4.57 35.66
N CYS A 723 6.89 -5.75 35.32
CA CYS A 723 7.13 -6.99 36.08
C CYS A 723 8.61 -7.41 36.00
N GLY A 724 9.31 -7.06 34.91
CA GLY A 724 10.76 -7.18 34.80
C GLY A 724 11.23 -8.55 34.34
N LEU A 725 10.58 -9.10 33.31
CA LEU A 725 10.98 -10.36 32.67
C LEU A 725 12.38 -10.24 32.06
N ASP A 726 13.06 -11.39 31.96
CA ASP A 726 14.36 -11.49 31.29
C ASP A 726 14.24 -11.52 29.77
N MET A 727 13.19 -12.19 29.25
CA MET A 727 12.96 -12.37 27.82
C MET A 727 11.48 -12.21 27.43
N CYS A 728 11.23 -11.78 26.19
CA CYS A 728 9.88 -11.68 25.60
C CYS A 728 9.85 -12.35 24.21
N LEU A 729 8.93 -13.30 24.02
CA LEU A 729 8.72 -13.98 22.74
C LEU A 729 7.52 -13.40 21.98
N VAL A 730 7.75 -12.86 20.78
CA VAL A 730 6.69 -12.54 19.82
C VAL A 730 6.38 -13.81 19.01
N GLY A 731 5.66 -14.73 19.65
CA GLY A 731 5.44 -16.07 19.13
C GLY A 731 4.30 -16.18 18.11
N ASP A 732 4.39 -17.16 17.22
CA ASP A 732 3.37 -17.46 16.20
C ASP A 732 2.01 -17.89 16.79
N SER A 733 2.01 -18.35 18.05
CA SER A 733 0.85 -18.50 18.94
C SER A 733 -0.12 -17.30 18.92
N LEU A 734 0.34 -16.08 18.59
CA LEU A 734 -0.54 -14.91 18.39
C LEU A 734 -1.61 -15.13 17.32
N SER A 735 -1.35 -16.03 16.36
CA SER A 735 -2.32 -16.51 15.36
C SER A 735 -3.63 -16.97 16.04
N GLN A 736 -3.52 -17.78 17.09
CA GLN A 736 -4.65 -18.30 17.85
C GLN A 736 -5.11 -17.28 18.89
N VAL A 737 -4.22 -16.83 19.77
CA VAL A 737 -4.58 -16.09 20.99
C VAL A 737 -4.69 -14.56 20.81
N SER A 738 -4.58 -14.05 19.59
CA SER A 738 -4.78 -12.62 19.27
C SER A 738 -5.46 -12.38 17.93
N LEU A 739 -5.23 -13.21 16.91
CA LEU A 739 -5.90 -13.11 15.59
C LEU A 739 -7.12 -14.03 15.44
N GLY A 740 -7.32 -14.99 16.36
CA GLY A 740 -8.48 -15.89 16.36
C GLY A 740 -8.48 -16.90 15.21
N HIS A 741 -7.30 -17.29 14.71
CA HIS A 741 -7.13 -18.38 13.75
C HIS A 741 -7.15 -19.75 14.45
N GLU A 742 -7.47 -20.81 13.71
CA GLU A 742 -7.53 -22.17 14.25
C GLU A 742 -6.12 -22.78 14.46
N THR A 743 -5.11 -22.32 13.70
CA THR A 743 -3.73 -22.84 13.71
C THR A 743 -2.69 -21.72 13.74
N THR A 744 -1.44 -22.02 14.17
CA THR A 744 -0.32 -21.08 14.04
C THR A 744 0.08 -20.84 12.58
N THR A 745 -0.03 -21.85 11.72
CA THR A 745 0.28 -21.81 10.27
C THR A 745 -0.54 -20.82 9.42
N SER A 746 -1.45 -20.06 10.04
CA SER A 746 -2.24 -19.01 9.38
C SER A 746 -1.59 -17.61 9.44
N VAL A 747 -0.63 -17.38 10.35
CA VAL A 747 0.02 -16.07 10.55
C VAL A 747 1.13 -15.82 9.52
N THR A 748 1.26 -14.58 9.04
CA THR A 748 2.31 -14.22 8.08
C THR A 748 3.50 -13.52 8.75
N LEU A 749 4.64 -13.47 8.05
CA LEU A 749 5.82 -12.73 8.48
C LEU A 749 5.51 -11.24 8.74
N ASP A 750 4.64 -10.63 7.94
CA ASP A 750 4.26 -9.23 8.10
C ASP A 750 3.38 -9.00 9.35
N ASP A 751 2.59 -10.00 9.77
CA ASP A 751 1.83 -9.96 11.03
C ASP A 751 2.78 -10.07 12.24
N ILE A 752 3.72 -11.03 12.23
CA ILE A 752 4.73 -11.12 13.30
C ILE A 752 5.53 -9.83 13.39
N ILE A 753 5.99 -9.27 12.26
CA ILE A 753 6.67 -7.97 12.21
C ILE A 753 5.77 -6.86 12.77
N HIS A 754 4.47 -6.83 12.45
CA HIS A 754 3.54 -5.83 13.02
C HIS A 754 3.50 -5.88 14.55
N HIS A 755 3.27 -7.07 15.10
CA HIS A 755 3.16 -7.30 16.55
C HIS A 755 4.50 -7.05 17.26
N ALA A 756 5.61 -7.55 16.71
CA ALA A 756 6.95 -7.33 17.26
C ALA A 756 7.32 -5.84 17.30
N ARG A 757 6.94 -5.05 16.28
CA ARG A 757 7.13 -3.58 16.29
C ARG A 757 6.31 -2.88 17.37
N ALA A 758 5.24 -3.47 17.90
CA ALA A 758 4.54 -2.95 19.06
C ALA A 758 5.24 -3.35 20.37
N VAL A 759 5.69 -4.61 20.46
CA VAL A 759 6.39 -5.16 21.63
C VAL A 759 7.71 -4.44 21.90
N VAL A 760 8.55 -4.26 20.88
CA VAL A 760 9.85 -3.54 20.95
C VAL A 760 9.69 -2.07 21.39
N ARG A 761 8.49 -1.49 21.35
CA ARG A 761 8.22 -0.16 21.93
C ARG A 761 7.99 -0.20 23.45
N GLY A 762 7.38 -1.27 23.97
CA GLY A 762 7.05 -1.42 25.40
C GLY A 762 8.15 -2.11 26.20
N ALA A 763 8.66 -3.24 25.69
CA ALA A 763 9.76 -3.99 26.30
C ALA A 763 11.11 -3.37 25.91
N LYS A 764 11.83 -2.83 26.91
CA LYS A 764 13.12 -2.14 26.76
C LYS A 764 14.27 -2.83 27.48
N SER A 765 14.04 -3.41 28.65
CA SER A 765 15.02 -4.23 29.36
C SER A 765 14.99 -5.73 29.03
N PRO A 766 13.85 -6.39 28.77
CA PRO A 766 13.86 -7.80 28.37
C PRO A 766 14.55 -8.01 27.01
N PHE A 767 15.15 -9.18 26.78
CA PHE A 767 15.60 -9.61 25.45
C PHE A 767 14.37 -10.02 24.62
N VAL A 768 14.09 -9.31 23.53
CA VAL A 768 12.90 -9.50 22.70
C VAL A 768 13.29 -10.31 21.47
N PHE A 769 12.64 -11.45 21.24
CA PHE A 769 12.84 -12.28 20.06
C PHE A 769 11.49 -12.66 19.43
N ALA A 770 11.48 -12.94 18.13
CA ALA A 770 10.26 -13.21 17.38
C ALA A 770 10.32 -14.52 16.61
N ASP A 771 9.17 -15.15 16.41
CA ASP A 771 9.06 -16.35 15.59
C ASP A 771 9.23 -16.07 14.09
N MET A 772 10.01 -16.91 13.42
CA MET A 772 9.88 -17.10 11.98
C MET A 772 8.64 -17.99 11.75
N PRO A 773 7.55 -17.47 11.16
CA PRO A 773 6.32 -18.24 11.00
C PRO A 773 6.45 -19.27 9.87
N PHE A 774 5.57 -20.28 9.89
CA PHE A 774 5.54 -21.35 8.91
C PHE A 774 5.48 -20.83 7.46
N GLY A 775 6.30 -21.40 6.59
CA GLY A 775 6.46 -21.01 5.19
C GLY A 775 7.32 -19.77 4.95
N SER A 776 8.00 -19.22 5.97
CA SER A 776 8.88 -18.04 5.82
C SER A 776 10.37 -18.37 5.69
N PHE A 777 10.78 -19.63 5.88
CA PHE A 777 12.19 -20.04 5.81
C PHE A 777 12.43 -21.42 5.18
N GLU A 778 11.38 -22.22 5.02
CA GLU A 778 11.43 -23.61 4.55
C GLU A 778 11.48 -23.72 3.01
N ALA A 779 11.17 -22.63 2.30
CA ALA A 779 11.11 -22.59 0.84
C ALA A 779 12.50 -22.49 0.16
N SER A 780 13.44 -21.76 0.77
CA SER A 780 14.84 -21.66 0.31
C SER A 780 15.72 -21.02 1.39
N MET A 781 17.02 -21.31 1.34
CA MET A 781 18.04 -20.71 2.21
C MET A 781 18.03 -19.18 2.11
N GLU A 782 17.97 -18.67 0.88
CA GLU A 782 18.00 -17.26 0.54
C GLU A 782 16.75 -16.54 1.05
N GLU A 783 15.59 -17.19 1.04
CA GLU A 783 14.36 -16.65 1.59
C GLU A 783 14.35 -16.66 3.12
N GLY A 784 14.81 -17.73 3.77
CA GLY A 784 14.98 -17.78 5.22
C GLY A 784 15.93 -16.69 5.74
N VAL A 785 17.09 -16.50 5.08
CA VAL A 785 18.04 -15.43 5.38
C VAL A 785 17.43 -14.04 5.14
N ARG A 786 16.74 -13.84 4.01
CA ARG A 786 16.06 -12.57 3.69
C ARG A 786 15.00 -12.23 4.75
N ASN A 787 14.17 -13.19 5.13
CA ASN A 787 13.06 -12.99 6.05
C ASN A 787 13.53 -12.83 7.50
N ALA A 788 14.61 -13.49 7.91
CA ALA A 788 15.29 -13.22 9.16
C ALA A 788 15.87 -11.78 9.20
N LEU A 789 16.51 -11.33 8.12
CA LEU A 789 16.98 -9.95 7.99
C LEU A 789 15.83 -8.93 8.02
N ARG A 790 14.66 -9.25 7.45
CA ARG A 790 13.43 -8.44 7.61
C ARG A 790 12.99 -8.40 9.07
N MET A 791 12.98 -9.53 9.78
CA MET A 791 12.59 -9.57 11.19
C MET A 791 13.48 -8.66 12.04
N ILE A 792 14.81 -8.78 11.94
CA ILE A 792 15.75 -7.92 12.68
C ILE A 792 15.57 -6.44 12.30
N LYS A 793 15.57 -6.10 11.00
CA LYS A 793 15.60 -4.70 10.53
C LYS A 793 14.24 -3.97 10.58
N GLU A 794 13.14 -4.65 10.30
CA GLU A 794 11.80 -4.05 10.27
C GLU A 794 11.12 -4.12 11.64
N ALA A 795 11.34 -5.21 12.40
CA ALA A 795 10.76 -5.36 13.73
C ALA A 795 11.60 -4.74 14.86
N GLY A 796 12.92 -4.79 14.75
CA GLY A 796 13.83 -4.30 15.79
C GLY A 796 13.97 -5.24 16.99
N VAL A 797 13.81 -6.55 16.77
CA VAL A 797 14.01 -7.59 17.78
C VAL A 797 15.49 -7.97 17.89
N ASP A 798 15.89 -8.47 19.06
CA ASP A 798 17.28 -8.82 19.38
C ASP A 798 17.70 -10.20 18.84
N GLY A 799 16.75 -11.04 18.41
CA GLY A 799 16.96 -12.38 17.86
C GLY A 799 15.68 -13.02 17.34
N ILE A 800 15.77 -14.27 16.85
CA ILE A 800 14.63 -15.01 16.26
C ILE A 800 14.51 -16.46 16.76
N LYS A 801 13.28 -17.00 16.77
CA LYS A 801 12.98 -18.44 16.93
C LYS A 801 12.69 -19.08 15.57
N ILE A 802 13.13 -20.32 15.37
CA ILE A 802 12.90 -21.12 14.15
C ILE A 802 12.53 -22.56 14.54
N GLU A 803 11.50 -23.15 13.92
CA GLU A 803 11.05 -24.52 14.19
C GLU A 803 11.61 -25.53 13.19
N GLY A 804 12.38 -26.51 13.67
CA GLY A 804 12.90 -27.59 12.84
C GLY A 804 13.89 -28.50 13.54
N GLY A 805 14.20 -29.61 12.87
CA GLY A 805 15.19 -30.59 13.30
C GLY A 805 16.55 -30.39 12.62
N LEU A 806 17.14 -31.48 12.12
CA LEU A 806 18.42 -31.44 11.41
C LEU A 806 18.36 -30.63 10.11
N GLU A 807 17.19 -30.52 9.49
CA GLU A 807 17.02 -29.82 8.21
C GLU A 807 17.17 -28.30 8.30
N ILE A 808 17.03 -27.69 9.49
CA ILE A 808 17.31 -26.25 9.69
C ILE A 808 18.77 -25.97 10.10
N VAL A 809 19.60 -26.99 10.36
CA VAL A 809 21.02 -26.82 10.75
C VAL A 809 21.80 -25.90 9.79
N PRO A 810 21.71 -26.04 8.45
CA PRO A 810 22.43 -25.16 7.53
C PRO A 810 21.91 -23.71 7.57
N LEU A 811 20.63 -23.51 7.86
CA LEU A 811 20.02 -22.19 7.98
C LEU A 811 20.45 -21.51 9.29
N VAL A 812 20.43 -22.23 10.41
CA VAL A 812 20.97 -21.75 11.69
C VAL A 812 22.42 -21.32 11.50
N GLN A 813 23.27 -22.18 10.93
CA GLN A 813 24.68 -21.88 10.65
C GLN A 813 24.85 -20.66 9.74
N ARG A 814 24.00 -20.50 8.72
CA ARG A 814 24.07 -19.34 7.82
C ARG A 814 23.67 -18.04 8.53
N LEU A 815 22.64 -18.06 9.36
CA LEU A 815 22.14 -16.90 10.11
C LEU A 815 23.11 -16.47 11.22
N THR A 816 23.68 -17.41 11.95
CA THR A 816 24.66 -17.15 13.01
C THR A 816 25.96 -16.60 12.41
N SER A 817 26.39 -17.10 11.23
CA SER A 817 27.56 -16.57 10.50
C SER A 817 27.47 -15.09 10.10
N ILE A 818 26.25 -14.54 10.01
CA ILE A 818 25.99 -13.11 9.71
C ILE A 818 25.55 -12.32 10.95
N GLY A 819 25.73 -12.87 12.16
CA GLY A 819 25.48 -12.20 13.42
C GLY A 819 24.01 -12.10 13.84
N ILE A 820 23.11 -12.93 13.29
CA ILE A 820 21.72 -13.02 13.74
C ILE A 820 21.60 -14.07 14.85
N PRO A 821 21.16 -13.71 16.08
CA PRO A 821 20.95 -14.68 17.14
C PRO A 821 19.71 -15.55 16.84
N VAL A 822 19.93 -16.86 16.68
CA VAL A 822 18.88 -17.86 16.47
C VAL A 822 18.70 -18.75 17.69
N MET A 823 17.45 -18.94 18.11
CA MET A 823 17.01 -19.96 19.07
C MET A 823 16.19 -21.03 18.33
N PRO A 824 16.76 -22.22 18.06
CA PRO A 824 16.00 -23.32 17.47
C PRO A 824 14.95 -23.86 18.46
N HIS A 825 13.81 -24.28 17.92
CA HIS A 825 12.76 -24.97 18.65
C HIS A 825 12.76 -26.47 18.32
N ILE A 826 13.04 -27.29 19.34
CA ILE A 826 13.04 -28.76 19.24
C ILE A 826 12.10 -29.38 20.29
N GLY A 827 11.59 -30.58 19.99
CA GLY A 827 10.45 -31.16 20.69
C GLY A 827 9.19 -31.07 19.82
N LEU A 828 8.04 -30.85 20.44
CA LEU A 828 6.79 -30.61 19.70
C LEU A 828 6.85 -29.26 18.97
N GLN A 829 6.66 -29.27 17.65
CA GLN A 829 6.71 -28.07 16.80
C GLN A 829 5.28 -27.74 16.31
N PRO A 830 4.59 -26.74 16.90
CA PRO A 830 3.21 -26.39 16.56
C PRO A 830 2.98 -26.12 15.07
N GLN A 831 3.96 -25.54 14.35
CA GLN A 831 3.88 -25.32 12.90
C GLN A 831 3.74 -26.62 12.10
N ARG A 832 4.18 -27.75 12.68
CA ARG A 832 4.18 -29.09 12.07
C ARG A 832 3.18 -30.05 12.69
N ALA A 833 2.23 -29.55 13.50
CA ALA A 833 1.23 -30.38 14.18
C ALA A 833 0.43 -31.29 13.22
N VAL A 834 0.26 -30.91 11.95
CA VAL A 834 -0.41 -31.77 10.94
C VAL A 834 0.41 -33.00 10.57
N SER A 835 1.73 -32.86 10.38
CA SER A 835 2.62 -34.00 10.08
C SER A 835 3.03 -34.80 11.32
N LEU A 836 2.93 -34.20 12.51
CA LEU A 836 3.12 -34.88 13.81
C LEU A 836 1.85 -35.56 14.35
N SER A 837 0.78 -35.64 13.56
CA SER A 837 -0.53 -36.21 13.94
C SER A 837 -1.15 -35.59 15.21
N GLY A 838 -0.90 -34.30 15.43
CA GLY A 838 -1.41 -33.49 16.53
C GLY A 838 -0.34 -33.02 17.51
N TYR A 839 -0.79 -32.52 18.66
CA TYR A 839 0.06 -31.98 19.72
C TYR A 839 0.61 -33.09 20.64
N LEU A 840 1.42 -33.97 20.07
CA LEU A 840 1.96 -35.16 20.75
C LEU A 840 3.32 -34.89 21.42
N VAL A 841 3.51 -35.48 22.61
CA VAL A 841 4.75 -35.40 23.40
C VAL A 841 5.88 -36.15 22.68
N GLN A 842 6.98 -35.46 22.41
CA GLN A 842 8.14 -35.99 21.69
C GLN A 842 9.17 -36.64 22.63
N GLY A 843 10.09 -37.46 22.11
CA GLY A 843 11.14 -38.10 22.91
C GLY A 843 10.64 -39.19 23.87
N ARG A 844 9.45 -39.77 23.64
CA ARG A 844 8.87 -40.82 24.50
C ARG A 844 9.54 -42.19 24.37
N THR A 845 10.24 -42.44 23.27
CA THR A 845 11.00 -43.68 23.03
C THR A 845 12.49 -43.40 23.07
N ALA A 846 13.32 -44.41 23.36
CA ALA A 846 14.77 -44.25 23.41
C ALA A 846 15.36 -43.72 22.08
N ALA A 847 14.83 -44.17 20.93
CA ALA A 847 15.22 -43.68 19.61
C ALA A 847 14.88 -42.18 19.43
N SER A 848 13.62 -41.78 19.65
CA SER A 848 13.19 -40.38 19.52
C SER A 848 13.92 -39.45 20.51
N ALA A 849 14.21 -39.92 21.72
CA ALA A 849 15.02 -39.19 22.69
C ALA A 849 16.47 -39.00 22.22
N TYR A 850 17.07 -40.04 21.62
CA TYR A 850 18.41 -39.99 21.03
C TYR A 850 18.47 -39.06 19.81
N GLU A 851 17.51 -39.13 18.90
CA GLU A 851 17.34 -38.21 17.77
C GLU A 851 17.22 -36.76 18.24
N THR A 852 16.44 -36.50 19.29
CA THR A 852 16.25 -35.15 19.86
C THR A 852 17.57 -34.56 20.38
N ILE A 853 18.40 -35.34 21.10
CA ILE A 853 19.69 -34.82 21.59
C ILE A 853 20.75 -34.72 20.47
N GLN A 854 20.77 -35.63 19.50
CA GLN A 854 21.65 -35.50 18.32
C GLN A 854 21.29 -34.25 17.49
N THR A 855 19.99 -33.94 17.39
CA THR A 855 19.49 -32.69 16.78
C THR A 855 19.94 -31.46 17.57
N ALA A 856 19.80 -31.48 18.90
CA ALA A 856 20.29 -30.39 19.77
C ALA A 856 21.81 -30.15 19.59
N ARG A 857 22.60 -31.21 19.48
CA ARG A 857 24.06 -31.12 19.24
C ARG A 857 24.38 -30.48 17.89
N ALA A 858 23.78 -30.96 16.80
CA ALA A 858 24.01 -30.40 15.47
C ALA A 858 23.61 -28.91 15.36
N LEU A 859 22.54 -28.50 16.05
CA LEU A 859 22.09 -27.11 16.11
C LEU A 859 22.96 -26.23 17.03
N ALA A 860 23.54 -26.80 18.09
CA ALA A 860 24.52 -26.13 18.94
C ALA A 860 25.82 -25.86 18.16
N ASP A 861 26.28 -26.86 17.41
CA ASP A 861 27.48 -26.78 16.59
C ASP A 861 27.28 -25.85 15.36
N ALA A 862 26.02 -25.55 15.00
CA ALA A 862 25.63 -24.48 14.07
C ALA A 862 25.55 -23.07 14.71
N GLY A 863 25.86 -22.93 16.00
CA GLY A 863 25.93 -21.63 16.69
C GLY A 863 24.63 -21.11 17.29
N ALA A 864 23.64 -21.97 17.58
CA ALA A 864 22.45 -21.59 18.33
C ALA A 864 22.82 -20.97 19.69
N PHE A 865 22.24 -19.82 20.07
CA PHE A 865 22.55 -19.17 21.35
C PHE A 865 21.79 -19.79 22.54
N ALA A 866 20.63 -20.39 22.24
CA ALA A 866 19.74 -21.04 23.19
C ALA A 866 18.82 -22.03 22.46
N PHE A 867 18.15 -22.90 23.20
CA PHE A 867 17.08 -23.77 22.69
C PHE A 867 15.74 -23.46 23.34
N LEU A 868 14.66 -23.58 22.58
CA LEU A 868 13.33 -23.78 23.13
C LEU A 868 13.02 -25.29 23.11
N LEU A 869 12.56 -25.83 24.24
CA LEU A 869 12.23 -27.25 24.42
C LEU A 869 10.74 -27.40 24.76
N GLU A 870 9.92 -27.90 23.83
CA GLU A 870 8.48 -28.10 24.03
C GLU A 870 8.07 -29.57 24.19
N ALA A 871 7.18 -29.82 25.15
CA ALA A 871 6.42 -31.06 25.37
C ALA A 871 7.24 -32.35 25.19
N MET A 872 8.25 -32.53 26.05
CA MET A 872 9.13 -33.71 26.11
C MET A 872 9.31 -34.20 27.56
N PRO A 873 9.72 -35.46 27.80
CA PRO A 873 9.98 -35.97 29.14
C PRO A 873 10.93 -35.08 29.95
N ARG A 874 10.55 -34.79 31.19
CA ARG A 874 11.29 -33.88 32.11
C ARG A 874 12.78 -34.23 32.25
N ASP A 875 13.08 -35.53 32.22
CA ASP A 875 14.42 -36.07 32.46
C ASP A 875 15.29 -35.98 31.19
N LEU A 876 14.67 -36.02 30.00
CA LEU A 876 15.32 -35.70 28.72
C LEU A 876 15.58 -34.20 28.60
N GLY A 877 14.59 -33.36 28.92
CA GLY A 877 14.75 -31.89 28.92
C GLY A 877 15.85 -31.42 29.88
N LYS A 878 15.96 -32.06 31.07
CA LYS A 878 17.09 -31.87 31.99
C LYS A 878 18.42 -32.29 31.36
N LEU A 879 18.50 -33.50 30.79
CA LEU A 879 19.76 -34.05 30.25
C LEU A 879 20.29 -33.22 29.07
N ILE A 880 19.42 -32.78 28.16
CA ILE A 880 19.77 -31.85 27.07
C ILE A 880 20.32 -30.54 27.67
N THR A 881 19.67 -29.99 28.69
CA THR A 881 20.14 -28.75 29.36
C THR A 881 21.51 -28.93 30.02
N GLU A 882 21.73 -30.04 30.72
CA GLU A 882 23.01 -30.36 31.37
C GLU A 882 24.16 -30.59 30.38
N GLU A 883 23.89 -30.87 29.09
CA GLU A 883 24.90 -30.84 28.04
C GLU A 883 25.06 -29.44 27.43
N MET A 884 23.96 -28.80 27.03
CA MET A 884 24.02 -27.53 26.30
C MET A 884 24.63 -26.39 27.15
N VAL A 885 24.38 -26.34 28.46
CA VAL A 885 24.99 -25.33 29.35
C VAL A 885 26.52 -25.49 29.41
N LYS A 886 27.05 -26.71 29.26
CA LYS A 886 28.50 -26.97 29.16
C LYS A 886 29.09 -26.53 27.81
N ARG A 887 28.27 -26.48 26.76
CA ARG A 887 28.61 -25.88 25.45
C ARG A 887 28.41 -24.35 25.42
N GLY A 888 27.98 -23.73 26.52
CA GLY A 888 27.72 -22.29 26.58
C GLY A 888 26.34 -21.87 26.06
N ILE A 889 25.36 -22.78 26.05
CA ILE A 889 24.03 -22.59 25.46
C ILE A 889 22.95 -22.89 26.50
N PHE A 890 22.00 -21.98 26.71
CA PHE A 890 20.92 -22.15 27.69
C PHE A 890 19.61 -22.68 27.08
N THR A 891 18.72 -23.23 27.90
CA THR A 891 17.45 -23.82 27.44
C THR A 891 16.23 -23.15 28.08
N ILE A 892 15.19 -22.92 27.29
CA ILE A 892 13.90 -22.39 27.74
C ILE A 892 12.84 -23.48 27.54
N GLY A 893 12.24 -23.95 28.63
CA GLY A 893 11.27 -25.05 28.62
C GLY A 893 9.82 -24.58 28.55
N ILE A 894 8.99 -25.34 27.84
CA ILE A 894 7.52 -25.28 27.93
C ILE A 894 6.97 -26.71 27.91
N GLY A 895 6.57 -27.20 29.08
CA GLY A 895 6.23 -28.62 29.24
C GLY A 895 7.42 -29.60 29.22
N ALA A 896 8.66 -29.14 29.03
CA ALA A 896 9.90 -29.92 29.18
C ALA A 896 10.36 -30.11 30.66
N GLY A 897 9.55 -29.67 31.63
CA GLY A 897 9.82 -29.78 33.06
C GLY A 897 10.78 -28.71 33.61
N LYS A 898 10.99 -28.72 34.93
CA LYS A 898 11.82 -27.73 35.67
C LYS A 898 13.34 -27.92 35.53
N GLY A 899 13.79 -28.73 34.59
CA GLY A 899 15.21 -29.07 34.38
C GLY A 899 15.91 -28.17 33.36
N THR A 900 15.19 -27.23 32.75
CA THR A 900 15.70 -26.26 31.78
C THR A 900 16.21 -24.98 32.44
N SER A 901 17.08 -24.24 31.77
CA SER A 901 17.67 -22.99 32.29
C SER A 901 16.64 -21.86 32.51
N GLY A 902 15.49 -21.94 31.86
CA GLY A 902 14.36 -21.03 32.04
C GLY A 902 13.04 -21.67 31.64
N GLN A 903 11.95 -20.90 31.71
CA GLN A 903 10.61 -21.33 31.30
C GLN A 903 9.94 -20.26 30.43
N VAL A 904 9.06 -20.68 29.52
CA VAL A 904 8.17 -19.81 28.75
C VAL A 904 6.72 -20.27 28.83
N LEU A 905 5.79 -19.32 28.88
CA LEU A 905 4.35 -19.57 28.75
C LEU A 905 3.69 -18.47 27.90
N VAL A 906 2.54 -18.81 27.33
CA VAL A 906 1.67 -17.89 26.60
C VAL A 906 1.01 -16.92 27.60
N VAL A 907 1.15 -15.61 27.38
CA VAL A 907 0.69 -14.58 28.34
C VAL A 907 -0.83 -14.59 28.57
N THR A 908 -1.63 -14.94 27.55
CA THR A 908 -3.09 -15.07 27.66
C THR A 908 -3.51 -16.16 28.63
N ASP A 909 -2.70 -17.21 28.74
CA ASP A 909 -2.98 -18.40 29.54
C ASP A 909 -2.57 -18.15 30.98
N VAL A 910 -1.40 -17.53 31.19
CA VAL A 910 -0.91 -17.06 32.49
C VAL A 910 -1.89 -16.07 33.14
N LEU A 911 -2.43 -15.13 32.35
CA LEU A 911 -3.42 -14.14 32.81
C LEU A 911 -4.86 -14.68 32.90
N GLY A 912 -5.14 -15.88 32.38
CA GLY A 912 -6.49 -16.46 32.36
C GLY A 912 -7.50 -15.63 31.56
N ILE A 913 -7.09 -15.11 30.38
CA ILE A 913 -7.95 -14.28 29.52
C ILE A 913 -9.10 -15.11 28.90
N TYR A 914 -8.80 -16.36 28.52
CA TYR A 914 -9.76 -17.30 27.93
C TYR A 914 -10.22 -18.38 28.92
N ALA A 915 -10.24 -18.07 30.22
CA ALA A 915 -10.86 -18.94 31.21
C ALA A 915 -12.39 -18.93 31.07
N ASP A 916 -13.02 -20.08 31.32
CA ASP A 916 -14.47 -20.27 31.24
C ASP A 916 -15.25 -19.33 32.19
N ASP A 917 -16.55 -19.11 31.94
CA ASP A 917 -17.43 -18.38 32.86
C ASP A 917 -18.18 -19.36 33.76
N PRO A 918 -18.00 -19.33 35.09
CA PRO A 918 -18.85 -20.10 36.01
C PRO A 918 -20.34 -19.84 35.80
N LEU A 919 -20.70 -18.62 35.38
CA LEU A 919 -22.09 -18.21 35.15
C LEU A 919 -22.71 -18.78 33.87
N ASP A 920 -21.91 -19.28 32.91
CA ASP A 920 -22.45 -19.96 31.71
C ASP A 920 -22.72 -21.47 31.99
N SER A 921 -22.40 -21.96 33.19
CA SER A 921 -22.41 -23.41 33.52
C SER A 921 -23.42 -23.84 34.60
N THR A 922 -24.14 -22.91 35.24
CA THR A 922 -25.16 -23.23 36.26
C THR A 922 -26.44 -22.40 36.10
N PRO A 923 -27.64 -23.00 36.30
CA PRO A 923 -28.89 -22.26 36.26
C PRO A 923 -29.11 -21.45 37.55
N ALA A 924 -29.17 -20.12 37.41
CA ALA A 924 -29.75 -19.14 38.33
C ALA A 924 -29.68 -19.43 39.85
N VAL A 925 -28.67 -18.88 40.53
CA VAL A 925 -28.65 -18.68 41.99
C VAL A 925 -28.50 -17.18 42.31
N SER A 926 -29.04 -16.74 43.44
CA SER A 926 -29.19 -15.33 43.85
C SER A 926 -27.86 -14.60 44.16
N PRO A 927 -27.80 -13.27 43.97
CA PRO A 927 -26.55 -12.51 44.01
C PRO A 927 -26.17 -12.03 45.43
N GLU A 928 -25.69 -12.94 46.30
CA GLU A 928 -25.02 -12.55 47.55
C GLU A 928 -23.63 -13.16 47.68
N THR A 929 -22.66 -12.29 48.00
CA THR A 929 -21.31 -12.58 48.51
C THR A 929 -20.48 -13.64 47.77
N THR A 930 -19.51 -13.19 46.96
CA THR A 930 -18.37 -14.03 46.56
C THR A 930 -17.07 -13.31 46.84
N THR A 931 -16.38 -13.70 47.91
CA THR A 931 -15.00 -13.28 48.19
C THR A 931 -14.05 -13.93 47.19
N VAL A 932 -13.03 -13.20 46.75
CA VAL A 932 -12.02 -13.75 45.83
C VAL A 932 -11.09 -14.69 46.61
N PRO A 933 -10.86 -15.95 46.16
CA PRO A 933 -9.96 -16.88 46.83
C PRO A 933 -8.53 -16.32 46.93
N ALA A 934 -7.94 -16.42 48.12
CA ALA A 934 -6.67 -15.76 48.44
C ALA A 934 -5.41 -16.56 48.06
N SER A 935 -5.53 -17.65 47.29
CA SER A 935 -4.41 -18.51 46.92
C SER A 935 -4.33 -18.80 45.42
N ALA A 936 -3.11 -18.74 44.87
CA ALA A 936 -2.81 -19.15 43.49
C ALA A 936 -2.72 -20.69 43.34
N ALA A 937 -3.30 -21.46 44.26
CA ALA A 937 -3.32 -22.93 44.26
C ALA A 937 -4.71 -23.50 43.90
N GLU A 938 -5.77 -22.71 44.09
CA GLU A 938 -7.18 -23.14 43.97
C GLU A 938 -7.87 -22.64 42.69
N MET A 939 -7.12 -22.05 41.76
CA MET A 939 -7.67 -21.56 40.50
C MET A 939 -7.93 -22.73 39.53
N VAL A 940 -9.21 -22.98 39.24
CA VAL A 940 -9.64 -24.07 38.36
C VAL A 940 -9.10 -23.88 36.94
N LYS A 941 -8.23 -24.80 36.52
CA LYS A 941 -7.67 -24.87 35.17
C LYS A 941 -8.80 -25.14 34.15
N PRO A 942 -8.96 -24.33 33.09
CA PRO A 942 -9.93 -24.59 32.02
C PRO A 942 -9.73 -25.98 31.40
N ALA A 943 -10.82 -26.66 31.07
CA ALA A 943 -10.79 -28.06 30.63
C ALA A 943 -9.92 -28.29 29.37
N PHE A 944 -9.77 -27.27 28.53
CA PHE A 944 -9.02 -27.29 27.28
C PHE A 944 -7.58 -26.77 27.39
N ALA A 945 -7.14 -26.28 28.55
CA ALA A 945 -5.80 -25.70 28.71
C ALA A 945 -4.70 -26.79 28.74
N PRO A 946 -3.61 -26.67 27.94
CA PRO A 946 -2.56 -27.70 27.86
C PRO A 946 -1.99 -28.09 29.23
N ARG A 947 -1.69 -29.38 29.45
CA ARG A 947 -1.38 -29.92 30.79
C ARG A 947 -0.27 -29.15 31.53
N PHE A 948 0.73 -28.64 30.81
CA PHE A 948 1.86 -27.86 31.34
C PHE A 948 1.54 -26.41 31.76
N VAL A 949 0.40 -25.83 31.36
CA VAL A 949 0.00 -24.46 31.71
C VAL A 949 -0.41 -24.36 33.19
N ARG A 950 0.10 -23.35 33.89
CA ARG A 950 -0.45 -22.85 35.17
C ARG A 950 -1.00 -21.43 34.96
N GLN A 951 -2.21 -21.18 35.46
CA GLN A 951 -2.78 -19.83 35.51
C GLN A 951 -2.31 -19.10 36.79
N TYR A 952 -2.12 -17.79 36.67
CA TYR A 952 -1.70 -16.89 37.75
C TYR A 952 -2.70 -15.74 37.97
N GLY A 953 -3.79 -15.71 37.20
CA GLY A 953 -4.89 -14.76 37.33
C GLY A 953 -6.11 -15.20 36.51
N ASN A 954 -7.23 -14.49 36.65
CA ASN A 954 -8.44 -14.67 35.85
C ASN A 954 -8.91 -13.31 35.30
N LEU A 955 -8.10 -12.75 34.41
CA LEU A 955 -8.38 -11.47 33.76
C LEU A 955 -9.61 -11.55 32.85
N GLY A 956 -9.94 -12.73 32.30
CA GLY A 956 -11.15 -12.95 31.51
C GLY A 956 -12.44 -12.67 32.28
N ALA A 957 -12.55 -13.17 33.52
CA ALA A 957 -13.69 -12.89 34.38
C ALA A 957 -13.78 -11.40 34.78
N GLU A 958 -12.65 -10.75 35.07
CA GLU A 958 -12.62 -9.32 35.41
C GLU A 958 -13.00 -8.43 34.21
N MET A 959 -12.51 -8.75 33.00
CA MET A 959 -12.93 -8.08 31.77
C MET A 959 -14.43 -8.28 31.51
N ARG A 960 -14.95 -9.51 31.68
CA ARG A 960 -16.39 -9.79 31.59
C ARG A 960 -17.20 -8.99 32.62
N ARG A 961 -16.74 -8.89 33.87
CA ARG A 961 -17.37 -8.08 34.94
C ARG A 961 -17.41 -6.60 34.58
N ALA A 962 -16.29 -6.02 34.16
CA ALA A 962 -16.18 -4.60 33.80
C ALA A 962 -17.08 -4.23 32.60
N VAL A 963 -17.09 -5.06 31.55
CA VAL A 963 -17.95 -4.84 30.37
C VAL A 963 -19.44 -5.02 30.71
N ARG A 964 -19.80 -6.03 31.52
CA ARG A 964 -21.19 -6.19 32.03
C ARG A 964 -21.63 -4.98 32.84
N GLY A 965 -20.77 -4.44 33.70
CA GLY A 965 -21.01 -3.20 34.46
C GLY A 965 -21.26 -1.99 33.57
N TYR A 966 -20.40 -1.76 32.57
CA TYR A 966 -20.59 -0.68 31.58
C TYR A 966 -21.93 -0.82 30.82
N VAL A 967 -22.28 -2.04 30.39
CA VAL A 967 -23.57 -2.30 29.71
C VAL A 967 -24.77 -2.07 30.62
N ALA A 968 -24.65 -2.33 31.93
CA ALA A 968 -25.70 -1.97 32.90
C ALA A 968 -25.85 -0.44 33.01
N SER A 969 -24.76 0.28 33.28
CA SER A 969 -24.79 1.74 33.46
C SER A 969 -25.23 2.54 32.23
N VAL A 970 -25.02 2.01 31.03
CA VAL A 970 -25.56 2.60 29.79
C VAL A 970 -27.07 2.32 29.62
N ARG A 971 -27.58 1.21 30.17
CA ARG A 971 -29.00 0.83 30.08
C ARG A 971 -29.88 1.46 31.16
N ASP A 972 -29.34 1.65 32.36
CA ASP A 972 -30.03 2.36 33.45
C ASP A 972 -29.89 3.89 33.37
N GLY A 973 -29.01 4.39 32.49
CA GLY A 973 -28.79 5.82 32.27
C GLY A 973 -27.84 6.49 33.26
N SER A 974 -27.19 5.74 34.16
CA SER A 974 -26.17 6.26 35.06
C SER A 974 -24.85 6.63 34.38
N PHE A 975 -24.58 6.11 33.17
CA PHE A 975 -23.44 6.50 32.34
C PHE A 975 -23.87 6.99 30.94
N PRO A 976 -23.35 8.13 30.45
CA PRO A 976 -22.49 9.08 31.17
C PRO A 976 -23.31 9.92 32.16
N SER A 977 -22.77 10.18 33.36
CA SER A 977 -23.38 11.13 34.30
C SER A 977 -23.01 12.57 33.94
N THR A 978 -23.47 13.54 34.74
CA THR A 978 -23.05 14.95 34.62
C THR A 978 -21.56 15.17 34.88
N LYS A 979 -20.83 14.20 35.45
CA LYS A 979 -19.37 14.28 35.65
C LYS A 979 -18.57 13.88 34.41
N GLU A 980 -19.10 12.96 33.61
CA GLU A 980 -18.49 12.51 32.34
C GLU A 980 -19.00 13.29 31.11
N SER A 981 -20.02 14.14 31.31
CA SER A 981 -20.66 14.96 30.27
C SER A 981 -20.17 16.41 30.29
N TYR A 982 -20.15 17.06 29.12
CA TYR A 982 -19.87 18.49 29.00
C TYR A 982 -21.16 19.31 28.97
N GLY A 983 -21.33 20.23 29.92
CA GLY A 983 -22.41 21.20 29.92
C GLY A 983 -22.07 22.47 29.13
N MET A 984 -23.08 23.09 28.52
CA MET A 984 -23.00 24.47 28.05
C MET A 984 -23.15 25.44 29.25
N LYS A 985 -22.58 26.65 29.16
CA LYS A 985 -22.90 27.71 30.12
C LYS A 985 -24.39 28.07 30.05
N LYS A 986 -24.99 28.45 31.17
CA LYS A 986 -26.43 28.75 31.24
C LYS A 986 -26.83 29.90 30.30
N GLU A 987 -26.01 30.94 30.24
CA GLU A 987 -26.26 32.17 29.47
C GLU A 987 -26.19 31.90 27.95
N GLU A 988 -25.24 31.05 27.55
CA GLU A 988 -25.06 30.59 26.16
C GLU A 988 -26.21 29.65 25.74
N TRP A 989 -26.66 28.77 26.65
CA TRP A 989 -27.78 27.85 26.41
C TRP A 989 -29.11 28.61 26.25
N GLU A 990 -29.37 29.60 27.10
CA GLU A 990 -30.51 30.50 26.93
C GLU A 990 -30.38 31.36 25.65
N GLY A 991 -29.16 31.70 25.23
CA GLY A 991 -28.90 32.33 23.93
C GLY A 991 -29.27 31.43 22.74
N PHE A 992 -28.83 30.17 22.78
CA PHE A 992 -29.15 29.15 21.78
C PHE A 992 -30.65 28.88 21.68
N LEU A 993 -31.36 28.79 22.81
CA LEU A 993 -32.82 28.62 22.81
C LEU A 993 -33.55 29.81 22.14
N ARG A 994 -33.13 31.06 22.42
CA ARG A 994 -33.70 32.24 21.75
C ARG A 994 -33.45 32.24 20.24
N LEU A 995 -32.29 31.76 19.78
CA LEU A 995 -32.02 31.62 18.34
C LEU A 995 -32.94 30.59 17.67
N LEU A 996 -33.22 29.46 18.33
CA LEU A 996 -34.18 28.47 17.85
C LEU A 996 -35.64 28.96 17.89
N GLU A 997 -36.00 29.86 18.80
CA GLU A 997 -37.32 30.51 18.83
C GLU A 997 -37.49 31.51 17.69
N ILE A 998 -36.44 32.26 17.35
CA ILE A 998 -36.41 33.15 16.18
C ILE A 998 -36.52 32.32 14.88
N GLU A 999 -35.71 31.27 14.72
CA GLU A 999 -35.76 30.39 13.54
C GLU A 999 -37.16 29.74 13.35
N LYS A 1000 -37.87 29.47 14.45
CA LYS A 1000 -39.26 28.94 14.43
C LYS A 1000 -40.34 30.00 14.20
N ALA A 1001 -40.00 31.30 14.30
CA ALA A 1001 -40.90 32.41 13.98
C ALA A 1001 -40.64 32.96 12.55
N GLU A 1002 -39.49 32.64 11.97
CA GLU A 1002 -39.11 32.93 10.58
C GLU A 1002 -39.49 31.80 9.59
N ARG A 1003 -40.06 30.69 10.08
CA ARG A 1003 -40.53 29.51 9.32
C ARG A 1003 -42.04 29.32 9.42
#